data_AF-A0A8W8NZR8-F1
#
_entry.id   AF-A0A8W8NZR8-F1
#
_cell.length_a   1.000
_cell.length_b   1.000
_cell.length_c   1.000
_cell.angle_alpha   90.00
_cell.angle_beta   90.00
_cell.angle_gamma   90.00
#
_symmetry.space_group_name_H-M   'P 1'
#
loop_
_entity.id
_entity.type
_entity.pdbx_description
1 polymer ?
#
loop_
_entity_poly.entity_id
_entity_poly.type
_entity_poly.pdbx_seq_one_letter_code
_entity_poly.pdbx_strand_id
1 'polypeptide(L)'
;MDRRVDQWTEEVNAADVKTLFGSFDVDVPDDASNLSFAKGLLEASKLKEFKREMNSLASEVVLFRNLSQKDNIPGTVYVFEVDLVMKLNKNNEVKVTIKEKDPKDPKKRHIFFTGRKKDIVKIILIHSKSLNVIEAKEKVYKKYKDVFHSEKCYVQHVCEEYGEVSKLSGHRKITKYTQLVQSLIEMIPLDDIEDIINRAANRSLSKESITELCFSAVIQESGNTDSDPYYCRSFFTVRRLKRELVENTMESMRQSLVSEVRSEIHQHIAKNVKGKVGPIQFFISLAFPTILNSMILGVAIIVALWVSSIAALIVSAFVIGASFLFAVDVNSTSWRRKVADEIHENLSKNKEKVLKDISSNIKRRCKETIDQLKTFTRHLEDFQRRINLIDQDTEASEWEKRHVIKDNSTLRKNSSIVTFIADKSIIPFGEKPIPNRINGCNCDIRENIILFGSCDDCGEENANPGCSVGMTFSSIFGSAGFLANSTRTDETGFLTAAHVAVRKLEKLYLANALLSICNDGDESNVIVHPSVYHANLHGLQSRRIGEVRESYFGNYQSAGMDAAFVGNYKPTIRGQTPLQIADENDFKNFHGTLVRKKGKVTGETVGILVSGMISIRVDNVPSPLKYRFDYCYEIINKHGYKPFFEPGDSGSGVYLLDERGNKKPVGIAFAFGLNGDTYACRIEYVTRAFELSLYDVQEPIIDELSSLLESLTIK
;
A
#
# COMPACT_ATOMS: atom_id res chain seq x y z
N MET A 1 -45.80 -4.14 -7.47
CA MET A 1 -44.97 -4.35 -6.26
C MET A 1 -43.55 -4.62 -6.75
N ASP A 2 -42.77 -3.57 -6.95
CA ASP A 2 -41.39 -3.68 -7.43
C ASP A 2 -40.52 -4.36 -6.36
N ARG A 3 -39.94 -5.51 -6.72
CA ARG A 3 -38.85 -6.13 -5.98
C ARG A 3 -37.64 -5.20 -6.07
N ARG A 4 -37.49 -4.29 -5.10
CA ARG A 4 -36.26 -3.50 -4.94
C ARG A 4 -35.11 -4.47 -4.76
N VAL A 5 -34.12 -4.36 -5.63
CA VAL A 5 -32.90 -5.19 -5.60
C VAL A 5 -32.19 -4.95 -4.26
N ASP A 6 -31.96 -6.02 -3.49
CA ASP A 6 -31.36 -5.98 -2.14
C ASP A 6 -29.85 -5.64 -2.15
N GLN A 7 -29.25 -5.55 -3.33
CA GLN A 7 -27.86 -5.16 -3.58
C GLN A 7 -27.75 -4.28 -4.84
N TRP A 8 -26.68 -3.51 -4.96
CA TRP A 8 -26.33 -2.80 -6.18
C TRP A 8 -24.81 -2.59 -6.26
N THR A 9 -24.31 -2.18 -7.41
CA THR A 9 -22.87 -2.01 -7.67
C THR A 9 -22.58 -0.55 -7.95
N GLU A 10 -21.44 -0.07 -7.44
CA GLU A 10 -20.92 1.27 -7.70
C GLU A 10 -19.54 1.17 -8.34
N GLU A 11 -19.29 2.03 -9.33
CA GLU A 11 -18.01 2.08 -10.02
C GLU A 11 -16.93 2.75 -9.15
N VAL A 12 -15.72 2.19 -9.21
CA VAL A 12 -14.53 2.75 -8.59
C VAL A 12 -13.72 3.44 -9.69
N ASN A 13 -13.64 4.77 -9.65
CA ASN A 13 -12.95 5.55 -10.68
C ASN A 13 -11.57 6.08 -10.25
N ALA A 14 -11.28 6.05 -8.96
CA ALA A 14 -10.01 6.48 -8.38
C ALA A 14 -8.80 5.73 -8.99
N ALA A 15 -7.90 6.47 -9.63
CA ALA A 15 -6.76 5.91 -10.37
C ALA A 15 -5.75 5.17 -9.45
N ASP A 16 -5.56 5.66 -8.22
CA ASP A 16 -4.74 5.02 -7.20
C ASP A 16 -5.31 3.66 -6.80
N VAL A 17 -6.63 3.55 -6.63
CA VAL A 17 -7.33 2.30 -6.29
C VAL A 17 -7.30 1.30 -7.44
N LYS A 18 -7.51 1.77 -8.66
CA LYS A 18 -7.37 0.95 -9.88
C LYS A 18 -5.99 0.33 -9.97
N THR A 19 -4.95 1.13 -9.74
CA THR A 19 -3.56 0.68 -9.76
C THR A 19 -3.26 -0.27 -8.60
N LEU A 20 -3.73 0.05 -7.39
CA LEU A 20 -3.51 -0.74 -6.19
C LEU A 20 -4.09 -2.16 -6.32
N PHE A 21 -5.39 -2.28 -6.60
CA PHE A 21 -6.04 -3.59 -6.70
C PHE A 21 -5.82 -4.26 -8.05
N GLY A 22 -5.61 -3.50 -9.13
CA GLY A 22 -5.27 -4.05 -10.44
C GLY A 22 -3.87 -4.69 -10.47
N SER A 23 -2.97 -4.27 -9.59
CA SER A 23 -1.65 -4.87 -9.39
C SER A 23 -1.61 -5.96 -8.31
N PHE A 24 -2.76 -6.39 -7.78
CA PHE A 24 -2.79 -7.47 -6.80
C PHE A 24 -2.46 -8.80 -7.46
N ASP A 25 -1.18 -9.16 -7.34
CA ASP A 25 -0.64 -10.41 -7.85
C ASP A 25 0.14 -11.12 -6.74
N VAL A 26 -0.48 -12.13 -6.14
CA VAL A 26 0.16 -12.98 -5.15
C VAL A 26 0.06 -14.42 -5.61
N ASP A 27 1.21 -15.01 -5.89
CA ASP A 27 1.34 -16.42 -6.24
C ASP A 27 2.23 -17.16 -5.24
N VAL A 28 2.07 -18.48 -5.24
CA VAL A 28 2.92 -19.38 -4.46
C VAL A 28 4.20 -19.57 -5.25
N PRO A 29 5.40 -19.29 -4.68
CA PRO A 29 6.65 -19.55 -5.36
C PRO A 29 6.71 -20.99 -5.89
N ASP A 30 7.17 -21.16 -7.12
CA ASP A 30 7.33 -22.49 -7.70
C ASP A 30 8.30 -23.32 -6.86
N ASP A 31 7.85 -24.49 -6.46
CA ASP A 31 8.67 -25.45 -5.76
C ASP A 31 9.38 -26.36 -6.75
N ALA A 32 10.58 -25.97 -7.16
CA ALA A 32 11.44 -26.75 -8.05
C ALA A 32 11.73 -28.18 -7.52
N SER A 33 11.58 -28.41 -6.21
CA SER A 33 11.82 -29.69 -5.57
C SER A 33 10.57 -30.57 -5.41
N ASN A 34 9.36 -30.03 -5.70
CA ASN A 34 8.05 -30.68 -5.47
C ASN A 34 7.92 -31.31 -4.06
N LEU A 35 8.54 -30.70 -3.06
CA LEU A 35 8.65 -31.22 -1.71
C LEU A 35 7.64 -30.55 -0.75
N SER A 36 7.34 -29.28 -0.98
CA SER A 36 6.26 -28.50 -0.36
C SER A 36 4.88 -28.86 -0.92
N PHE A 37 3.86 -28.72 -0.07
CA PHE A 37 2.44 -28.84 -0.44
C PHE A 37 1.67 -27.52 -0.23
N ALA A 38 2.37 -26.39 -0.11
CA ALA A 38 1.77 -25.07 0.11
C ALA A 38 0.80 -24.65 -1.02
N LYS A 39 1.13 -24.96 -2.27
CA LYS A 39 0.27 -24.65 -3.43
C LYS A 39 -1.09 -25.36 -3.32
N GLY A 40 -1.09 -26.67 -3.04
CA GLY A 40 -2.31 -27.44 -2.87
C GLY A 40 -3.15 -26.97 -1.68
N LEU A 41 -2.50 -26.52 -0.60
CA LEU A 41 -3.16 -25.91 0.54
C LEU A 41 -3.89 -24.61 0.18
N LEU A 42 -3.20 -23.71 -0.53
CA LEU A 42 -3.74 -22.41 -0.91
C LEU A 42 -4.83 -22.53 -1.99
N GLU A 43 -4.71 -23.50 -2.91
CA GLU A 43 -5.77 -23.81 -3.86
C GLU A 43 -7.01 -24.38 -3.15
N ALA A 44 -6.84 -25.29 -2.19
CA ALA A 44 -7.94 -25.82 -1.39
C ALA A 44 -8.61 -24.74 -0.51
N SER A 45 -7.85 -23.73 -0.09
CA SER A 45 -8.36 -22.55 0.61
C SER A 45 -8.91 -21.47 -0.33
N LYS A 46 -9.11 -21.78 -1.61
CA LYS A 46 -9.69 -20.93 -2.65
C LYS A 46 -8.91 -19.65 -2.99
N LEU A 47 -7.58 -19.72 -3.06
CA LEU A 47 -6.73 -18.60 -3.46
C LEU A 47 -7.17 -17.92 -4.77
N LYS A 48 -7.58 -18.70 -5.77
CA LYS A 48 -8.02 -18.16 -7.07
C LYS A 48 -9.27 -17.28 -6.95
N GLU A 49 -10.23 -17.69 -6.11
CA GLU A 49 -11.45 -16.91 -5.85
C GLU A 49 -11.10 -15.63 -5.10
N PHE A 50 -10.25 -15.72 -4.07
CA PHE A 50 -9.75 -14.57 -3.31
C PHE A 50 -9.03 -13.55 -4.21
N LYS A 51 -8.12 -14.01 -5.09
CA LYS A 51 -7.37 -13.15 -6.03
C LYS A 51 -8.31 -12.41 -6.98
N ARG A 52 -9.31 -13.11 -7.52
CA ARG A 52 -10.35 -12.51 -8.38
C ARG A 52 -11.17 -11.46 -7.63
N GLU A 53 -11.59 -11.74 -6.40
CA GLU A 53 -12.33 -10.77 -5.59
C GLU A 53 -11.48 -9.53 -5.29
N MET A 54 -10.21 -9.70 -4.94
CA MET A 54 -9.30 -8.58 -4.71
C MET A 54 -9.10 -7.73 -5.97
N ASN A 55 -8.91 -8.34 -7.14
CA ASN A 55 -8.77 -7.61 -8.40
C ASN A 55 -10.05 -6.87 -8.80
N SER A 56 -11.23 -7.44 -8.52
CA SER A 56 -12.52 -6.79 -8.86
C SER A 56 -12.74 -5.45 -8.14
N LEU A 57 -12.10 -5.25 -6.98
CA LEU A 57 -12.15 -4.00 -6.22
C LEU A 57 -11.48 -2.82 -6.94
N ALA A 58 -10.69 -3.08 -7.99
CA ALA A 58 -10.14 -2.05 -8.87
C ALA A 58 -11.22 -1.34 -9.69
N SER A 59 -12.31 -2.06 -10.04
CA SER A 59 -13.35 -1.56 -10.95
C SER A 59 -14.66 -1.23 -10.25
N GLU A 60 -15.06 -2.04 -9.27
CA GLU A 60 -16.41 -1.94 -8.70
C GLU A 60 -16.49 -2.40 -7.24
N VAL A 61 -17.50 -1.90 -6.53
CA VAL A 61 -17.88 -2.37 -5.19
C VAL A 61 -19.36 -2.73 -5.17
N VAL A 62 -19.67 -3.89 -4.59
CA VAL A 62 -21.05 -4.33 -4.35
C VAL A 62 -21.52 -3.89 -2.97
N LEU A 63 -22.64 -3.18 -2.94
CA LEU A 63 -23.28 -2.61 -1.76
C LEU A 63 -24.57 -3.37 -1.42
N PHE A 64 -24.76 -3.71 -0.15
CA PHE A 64 -25.90 -4.50 0.32
C PHE A 64 -26.80 -3.68 1.24
N ARG A 65 -28.12 -3.70 0.99
CA ARG A 65 -29.14 -3.11 1.88
C ARG A 65 -29.58 -4.06 2.99
N ASN A 66 -29.46 -5.36 2.73
CA ASN A 66 -29.83 -6.43 3.65
C ASN A 66 -28.74 -7.49 3.61
N LEU A 67 -28.29 -7.97 4.77
CA LEU A 67 -27.39 -9.12 4.86
C LEU A 67 -28.18 -10.35 5.28
N SER A 68 -28.17 -11.38 4.44
CA SER A 68 -28.55 -12.73 4.88
C SER A 68 -27.45 -13.33 5.76
N GLN A 69 -27.75 -14.46 6.39
CA GLN A 69 -26.76 -15.21 7.17
C GLN A 69 -25.60 -15.73 6.30
N LYS A 70 -25.83 -15.87 4.98
CA LYS A 70 -24.82 -16.29 3.99
C LYS A 70 -23.90 -15.15 3.55
N ASP A 71 -24.31 -13.89 3.75
CA ASP A 71 -23.57 -12.69 3.31
C ASP A 71 -22.58 -12.18 4.37
N ASN A 72 -22.15 -13.05 5.29
CA ASN A 72 -21.15 -12.70 6.30
C ASN A 72 -19.72 -12.93 5.78
N ILE A 73 -19.49 -12.63 4.50
CA ILE A 73 -18.21 -12.77 3.83
C ILE A 73 -17.35 -11.56 4.21
N PRO A 74 -16.07 -11.75 4.57
CA PRO A 74 -15.16 -10.65 4.87
C PRO A 74 -15.12 -9.59 3.76
N GLY A 75 -15.16 -8.32 4.15
CA GLY A 75 -15.18 -7.18 3.23
C GLY A 75 -16.52 -6.92 2.54
N THR A 76 -17.58 -7.68 2.84
CA THR A 76 -18.93 -7.35 2.37
C THR A 76 -19.33 -5.96 2.86
N VAL A 77 -19.86 -5.13 1.96
CA VAL A 77 -20.22 -3.74 2.28
C VAL A 77 -21.71 -3.65 2.59
N TYR A 78 -22.02 -3.43 3.86
CA TYR A 78 -23.38 -3.26 4.36
C TYR A 78 -23.71 -1.78 4.49
N VAL A 79 -24.82 -1.35 3.89
CA VAL A 79 -25.17 0.07 3.77
C VAL A 79 -26.42 0.43 4.55
N PHE A 80 -26.33 1.53 5.29
CA PHE A 80 -27.43 2.21 5.94
C PHE A 80 -27.65 3.59 5.30
N GLU A 81 -28.77 3.76 4.60
CA GLU A 81 -29.03 4.98 3.82
C GLU A 81 -29.75 6.08 4.64
N VAL A 82 -29.25 7.31 4.54
CA VAL A 82 -29.84 8.50 5.16
C VAL A 82 -30.03 9.64 4.15
N ASP A 83 -31.16 10.34 4.24
CA ASP A 83 -31.49 11.53 3.47
C ASP A 83 -31.37 12.78 4.35
N LEU A 84 -30.69 13.83 3.89
CA LEU A 84 -30.71 15.14 4.56
C LEU A 84 -31.73 16.06 3.88
N VAL A 85 -32.72 16.50 4.65
CA VAL A 85 -33.79 17.38 4.18
C VAL A 85 -33.71 18.71 4.92
N MET A 86 -33.57 19.80 4.18
CA MET A 86 -33.74 21.14 4.72
C MET A 86 -35.22 21.47 4.87
N LYS A 87 -35.60 21.97 6.04
CA LYS A 87 -36.93 22.53 6.29
C LYS A 87 -36.78 23.90 6.95
N LEU A 88 -37.50 24.89 6.45
CA LEU A 88 -37.67 26.16 7.14
C LEU A 88 -38.54 25.92 8.39
N ASN A 89 -38.08 26.38 9.55
CA ASN A 89 -38.90 26.39 10.75
C ASN A 89 -39.89 27.58 10.70
N LYS A 90 -40.78 27.66 11.70
CA LYS A 90 -41.77 28.75 11.81
C LYS A 90 -41.16 30.16 11.92
N ASN A 91 -39.86 30.25 12.19
CA ASN A 91 -39.10 31.49 12.36
C ASN A 91 -38.21 31.81 11.14
N ASN A 92 -38.44 31.16 9.99
CA ASN A 92 -37.60 31.27 8.78
C ASN A 92 -36.14 30.81 8.94
N GLU A 93 -35.82 30.03 9.97
CA GLU A 93 -34.48 29.44 10.13
C GLU A 93 -34.42 28.06 9.44
N VAL A 94 -33.32 27.80 8.74
CA VAL A 94 -33.09 26.53 8.05
C VAL A 94 -32.74 25.44 9.07
N LYS A 95 -33.66 24.51 9.30
CA LYS A 95 -33.42 23.31 10.10
C LYS A 95 -33.13 22.12 9.19
N VAL A 96 -31.94 21.55 9.32
CA VAL A 96 -31.59 20.30 8.65
C VAL A 96 -32.11 19.12 9.46
N THR A 97 -32.85 18.22 8.81
CA THR A 97 -33.35 16.99 9.42
C THR A 97 -32.76 15.79 8.68
N ILE A 98 -32.14 14.87 9.42
CA ILE A 98 -31.63 13.60 8.88
C ILE A 98 -32.73 12.55 9.00
N LYS A 99 -33.22 12.07 7.85
CA LYS A 99 -34.22 11.00 7.75
C LYS A 99 -33.55 9.70 7.31
N GLU A 100 -33.98 8.59 7.89
CA GLU A 100 -33.54 7.26 7.45
C GLU A 100 -34.43 6.81 6.31
N LYS A 101 -33.88 6.21 5.25
CA LYS A 101 -34.68 5.79 4.07
C LYS A 101 -35.64 4.64 4.38
N ASP A 102 -35.29 3.78 5.33
CA ASP A 102 -36.12 2.64 5.75
C ASP A 102 -36.43 2.67 7.27
N PRO A 103 -37.16 3.70 7.75
CA PRO A 103 -37.35 3.93 9.19
C PRO A 103 -38.35 2.96 9.83
N LYS A 104 -39.04 2.13 9.01
CA LYS A 104 -40.13 1.24 9.45
C LYS A 104 -39.67 -0.15 9.89
N ASP A 105 -38.38 -0.46 9.77
CA ASP A 105 -37.80 -1.74 10.24
C ASP A 105 -36.78 -1.51 11.37
N PRO A 106 -37.24 -1.47 12.64
CA PRO A 106 -36.38 -1.28 13.80
C PRO A 106 -35.31 -2.37 13.94
N LYS A 107 -35.57 -3.57 13.41
CA LYS A 107 -34.63 -4.70 13.49
C LYS A 107 -33.43 -4.44 12.58
N LYS A 108 -33.61 -3.91 11.37
CA LYS A 108 -32.49 -3.55 10.47
C LYS A 108 -31.57 -2.50 11.08
N ARG A 109 -32.14 -1.45 11.66
CA ARG A 109 -31.39 -0.41 12.37
C ARG A 109 -30.57 -1.01 13.51
N HIS A 110 -31.20 -1.85 14.33
CA HIS A 110 -30.50 -2.53 15.42
C HIS A 110 -29.38 -3.41 14.88
N ILE A 111 -29.65 -4.29 13.92
CA ILE A 111 -28.66 -5.20 13.31
C ILE A 111 -27.44 -4.44 12.75
N PHE A 112 -27.65 -3.30 12.08
CA PHE A 112 -26.56 -2.49 11.54
C PHE A 112 -25.70 -1.89 12.67
N PHE A 113 -26.32 -1.23 13.64
CA PHE A 113 -25.63 -0.46 14.67
C PHE A 113 -25.22 -1.27 15.92
N THR A 114 -25.73 -2.48 16.12
CA THR A 114 -25.38 -3.34 17.27
C THR A 114 -24.83 -4.70 16.86
N GLY A 115 -24.88 -5.03 15.57
CA GLY A 115 -24.37 -6.29 15.06
C GLY A 115 -22.85 -6.36 15.10
N ARG A 116 -22.28 -7.19 15.98
CA ARG A 116 -20.82 -7.41 16.16
C ARG A 116 -20.13 -8.16 14.99
N LYS A 117 -20.55 -7.93 13.75
CA LYS A 117 -19.89 -8.51 12.57
C LYS A 117 -18.62 -7.70 12.28
N LYS A 118 -17.48 -8.08 12.88
CA LYS A 118 -16.20 -7.36 12.76
C LYS A 118 -15.55 -7.44 11.36
N ASP A 119 -16.00 -8.39 10.54
CA ASP A 119 -15.39 -8.70 9.25
C ASP A 119 -16.12 -8.01 8.06
N ILE A 120 -17.26 -7.36 8.30
CA ILE A 120 -18.00 -6.59 7.27
C ILE A 120 -17.61 -5.11 7.31
N VAL A 121 -17.79 -4.41 6.19
CA VAL A 121 -17.65 -2.95 6.09
C VAL A 121 -19.02 -2.32 6.28
N LYS A 122 -19.19 -1.47 7.31
CA LYS A 122 -20.44 -0.78 7.58
C LYS A 122 -20.38 0.66 7.06
N ILE A 123 -21.32 1.05 6.20
CA ILE A 123 -21.36 2.38 5.59
C ILE A 123 -22.68 3.08 5.91
N ILE A 124 -22.59 4.32 6.35
CA ILE A 124 -23.73 5.24 6.34
C ILE A 124 -23.66 6.03 5.04
N LEU A 125 -24.58 5.74 4.12
CA LEU A 125 -24.62 6.37 2.80
C LEU A 125 -25.55 7.59 2.83
N ILE A 126 -24.99 8.75 2.53
CA ILE A 126 -25.65 10.04 2.62
C ILE A 126 -26.18 10.47 1.26
N HIS A 127 -27.48 10.74 1.21
CA HIS A 127 -28.17 11.38 0.10
C HIS A 127 -28.50 12.82 0.50
N SER A 128 -27.83 13.80 -0.12
CA SER A 128 -28.11 15.22 0.06
C SER A 128 -28.04 15.95 -1.28
N LYS A 129 -29.10 16.70 -1.61
CA LYS A 129 -29.14 17.60 -2.77
C LYS A 129 -28.96 19.08 -2.40
N SER A 130 -29.01 19.40 -1.11
CA SER A 130 -29.16 20.78 -0.63
C SER A 130 -28.03 21.25 0.29
N LEU A 131 -27.18 20.34 0.76
CA LEU A 131 -25.98 20.64 1.56
C LEU A 131 -24.74 20.26 0.76
N ASN A 132 -23.66 21.00 0.97
CA ASN A 132 -22.34 20.56 0.52
C ASN A 132 -21.96 19.24 1.22
N VAL A 133 -21.09 18.47 0.57
CA VAL A 133 -20.70 17.11 1.00
C VAL A 133 -20.15 17.12 2.43
N ILE A 134 -19.27 18.07 2.76
CA ILE A 134 -18.60 18.14 4.07
C ILE A 134 -19.60 18.42 5.19
N GLU A 135 -20.48 19.40 5.03
CA GLU A 135 -21.53 19.71 6.02
C GLU A 135 -22.52 18.56 6.18
N ALA A 136 -22.82 17.84 5.09
CA ALA A 136 -23.69 16.68 5.15
C ALA A 136 -23.05 15.55 5.96
N LYS A 137 -21.78 15.23 5.67
CA LYS A 137 -20.98 14.24 6.42
C LYS A 137 -20.86 14.61 7.89
N GLU A 138 -20.53 15.86 8.21
CA GLU A 138 -20.39 16.36 9.57
C GLU A 138 -21.69 16.21 10.38
N LYS A 139 -22.84 16.60 9.81
CA LYS A 139 -24.14 16.49 10.50
C LYS A 139 -24.53 15.04 10.78
N VAL A 140 -24.28 14.15 9.82
CA VAL A 140 -24.54 12.72 9.99
C VAL A 140 -23.58 12.12 11.01
N TYR A 141 -22.29 12.45 10.95
CA TYR A 141 -21.30 12.01 11.92
C TYR A 141 -21.69 12.44 13.33
N LYS A 142 -22.07 13.70 13.55
CA LYS A 142 -22.55 14.21 14.84
C LYS A 142 -23.80 13.48 15.34
N LYS A 143 -24.76 13.16 14.46
CA LYS A 143 -25.98 12.43 14.85
C LYS A 143 -25.70 11.00 15.32
N TYR A 144 -24.71 10.33 14.73
CA TYR A 144 -24.40 8.93 15.02
C TYR A 144 -23.05 8.75 15.74
N LYS A 145 -22.52 9.81 16.37
CA LYS A 145 -21.18 9.85 17.00
C LYS A 145 -20.94 8.70 17.98
N ASP A 146 -21.92 8.36 18.79
CA ASP A 146 -21.84 7.27 19.77
C ASP A 146 -21.66 5.88 19.13
N VAL A 147 -22.12 5.72 17.88
CA VAL A 147 -22.03 4.46 17.15
C VAL A 147 -20.72 4.33 16.37
N PHE A 148 -20.13 5.45 15.93
CA PHE A 148 -18.82 5.44 15.27
C PHE A 148 -17.71 4.91 16.19
N HIS A 149 -17.70 5.35 17.45
CA HIS A 149 -16.70 4.93 18.45
C HIS A 149 -16.77 3.44 18.83
N SER A 150 -17.95 2.82 18.72
CA SER A 150 -18.19 1.44 19.17
C SER A 150 -18.12 0.40 18.04
N GLU A 151 -18.50 0.77 16.81
CA GLU A 151 -18.75 -0.20 15.73
C GLU A 151 -17.98 0.06 14.41
N LYS A 152 -17.10 1.08 14.37
CA LYS A 152 -16.24 1.43 13.20
C LYS A 152 -17.01 1.51 11.87
N CYS A 153 -18.02 2.39 11.81
CA CYS A 153 -18.73 2.70 10.57
C CYS A 153 -17.97 3.75 9.74
N TYR A 154 -18.15 3.75 8.43
CA TYR A 154 -17.62 4.78 7.51
C TYR A 154 -18.74 5.65 6.95
N VAL A 155 -18.48 6.93 6.73
CA VAL A 155 -19.45 7.87 6.16
C VAL A 155 -19.13 8.13 4.70
N GLN A 156 -20.06 7.75 3.81
CA GLN A 156 -19.95 7.98 2.37
C GLN A 156 -21.06 8.91 1.91
N HIS A 157 -20.74 9.93 1.11
CA HIS A 157 -21.73 10.67 0.34
C HIS A 157 -21.87 10.09 -1.07
N VAL A 158 -23.09 10.06 -1.63
CA VAL A 158 -23.35 9.56 -2.99
C VAL A 158 -22.64 10.33 -4.13
N CYS A 159 -22.01 11.46 -3.82
CA CYS A 159 -21.28 12.27 -4.80
C CYS A 159 -19.76 12.07 -4.68
N GLU A 160 -19.30 11.32 -3.68
CA GLU A 160 -17.90 10.96 -3.50
C GLU A 160 -17.61 9.67 -4.29
N GLU A 161 -16.38 9.51 -4.74
CA GLU A 161 -15.93 8.26 -5.33
C GLU A 161 -15.91 7.13 -4.28
N TYR A 162 -16.09 5.88 -4.73
CA TYR A 162 -16.11 4.71 -3.86
C TYR A 162 -14.73 4.09 -3.59
N GLY A 163 -13.66 4.85 -3.86
CA GLY A 163 -12.27 4.39 -3.68
C GLY A 163 -11.97 3.95 -2.25
N GLU A 164 -12.35 4.76 -1.25
CA GLU A 164 -12.13 4.42 0.17
C GLU A 164 -12.96 3.22 0.63
N VAL A 165 -14.18 3.08 0.11
CA VAL A 165 -15.01 1.91 0.35
C VAL A 165 -14.35 0.64 -0.17
N SER A 166 -13.78 0.72 -1.38
CA SER A 166 -13.01 -0.38 -1.98
C SER A 166 -11.79 -0.74 -1.13
N LYS A 167 -11.02 0.26 -0.67
CA LYS A 167 -9.89 0.06 0.26
C LYS A 167 -10.32 -0.64 1.55
N LEU A 168 -11.40 -0.20 2.18
CA LEU A 168 -11.95 -0.82 3.39
C LEU A 168 -12.36 -2.28 3.15
N SER A 169 -13.02 -2.57 2.02
CA SER A 169 -13.41 -3.93 1.63
C SER A 169 -12.18 -4.83 1.45
N GLY A 170 -11.21 -4.37 0.65
CA GLY A 170 -9.96 -5.09 0.38
C GLY A 170 -9.16 -5.35 1.66
N HIS A 171 -9.06 -4.36 2.54
CA HIS A 171 -8.37 -4.51 3.82
C HIS A 171 -9.00 -5.60 4.70
N ARG A 172 -10.35 -5.68 4.77
CA ARG A 172 -11.03 -6.74 5.54
C ARG A 172 -10.84 -8.13 4.93
N LYS A 173 -10.91 -8.23 3.59
CA LYS A 173 -10.68 -9.47 2.85
C LYS A 173 -9.27 -9.99 3.09
N ILE A 174 -8.25 -9.16 2.89
CA ILE A 174 -6.86 -9.57 3.06
C ILE A 174 -6.55 -9.93 4.51
N THR A 175 -7.02 -9.14 5.49
CA THR A 175 -6.85 -9.45 6.92
C THR A 175 -7.37 -10.85 7.24
N LYS A 176 -8.57 -11.19 6.76
CA LYS A 176 -9.15 -12.50 7.05
C LYS A 176 -8.42 -13.64 6.35
N TYR A 177 -8.01 -13.42 5.10
CA TYR A 177 -7.27 -14.42 4.34
C TYR A 177 -5.89 -14.67 4.95
N THR A 178 -5.19 -13.64 5.40
CA THR A 178 -3.93 -13.75 6.17
C THR A 178 -4.12 -14.58 7.44
N GLN A 179 -5.20 -14.36 8.20
CA GLN A 179 -5.53 -15.17 9.39
C GLN A 179 -5.82 -16.65 9.06
N LEU A 180 -6.45 -16.90 7.91
CA LEU A 180 -6.68 -18.26 7.42
C LEU A 180 -5.35 -18.96 7.11
N VAL A 181 -4.45 -18.31 6.37
CA VAL A 181 -3.12 -18.86 6.06
C VAL A 181 -2.31 -19.11 7.34
N GLN A 182 -2.35 -18.18 8.30
CA GLN A 182 -1.68 -18.37 9.58
C GLN A 182 -2.25 -19.57 10.36
N SER A 183 -3.56 -19.79 10.30
CA SER A 183 -4.18 -20.98 10.92
C SER A 183 -3.78 -22.27 10.20
N LEU A 184 -3.57 -22.25 8.88
CA LEU A 184 -3.03 -23.40 8.14
C LEU A 184 -1.59 -23.72 8.57
N ILE A 185 -0.76 -22.71 8.81
CA ILE A 185 0.61 -22.88 9.32
C ILE A 185 0.58 -23.57 10.70
N GLU A 186 -0.28 -23.11 11.61
CA GLU A 186 -0.43 -23.67 12.96
C GLU A 186 -0.93 -25.13 12.97
N MET A 187 -1.56 -25.60 11.89
CA MET A 187 -2.02 -26.98 11.79
C MET A 187 -0.93 -27.97 11.39
N ILE A 188 0.19 -27.50 10.84
CA ILE A 188 1.27 -28.36 10.36
C ILE A 188 2.08 -28.85 11.59
N PRO A 189 2.11 -30.16 11.88
CA PRO A 189 2.68 -30.72 13.11
C PRO A 189 4.22 -30.80 13.10
N LEU A 190 4.92 -29.72 12.75
CA LEU A 190 6.39 -29.74 12.55
C LEU A 190 7.15 -30.25 13.77
N ASP A 191 6.76 -29.78 14.96
CA ASP A 191 7.44 -30.11 16.22
C ASP A 191 7.05 -31.49 16.74
N ASP A 192 5.83 -31.96 16.45
CA ASP A 192 5.29 -33.23 16.94
C ASP A 192 5.58 -34.44 16.02
N ILE A 193 6.24 -34.24 14.86
CA ILE A 193 6.48 -35.32 13.87
C ILE A 193 7.18 -36.53 14.48
N GLU A 194 8.23 -36.32 15.27
CA GLU A 194 8.99 -37.42 15.88
C GLU A 194 8.13 -38.23 16.84
N ASP A 195 7.35 -37.56 17.68
CA ASP A 195 6.46 -38.21 18.63
C ASP A 195 5.32 -38.96 17.93
N ILE A 196 4.75 -38.37 16.87
CA ILE A 196 3.73 -39.00 16.02
C ILE A 196 4.28 -40.31 15.42
N ILE A 197 5.48 -40.25 14.82
CA ILE A 197 6.10 -41.41 14.18
C ILE A 197 6.48 -42.47 15.21
N ASN A 198 7.04 -42.07 16.36
CA ASN A 198 7.43 -42.99 17.42
C ASN A 198 6.21 -43.72 18.00
N ARG A 199 5.09 -43.03 18.25
CA ARG A 199 3.85 -43.67 18.72
C ARG A 199 3.31 -44.67 17.71
N ALA A 200 3.25 -44.27 16.43
CA ALA A 200 2.77 -45.15 15.36
C ALA A 200 3.65 -46.40 15.19
N ALA A 201 4.97 -46.21 15.23
CA ALA A 201 5.95 -47.28 15.11
C ALA A 201 5.93 -48.23 16.32
N ASN A 202 5.74 -47.72 17.54
CA ASN A 202 5.65 -48.55 18.73
C ASN A 202 4.42 -49.46 18.73
N ARG A 203 3.31 -49.03 18.12
CA ARG A 203 2.11 -49.87 17.94
C ARG A 203 2.28 -50.86 16.79
N SER A 204 2.72 -50.39 15.62
CA SER A 204 2.76 -51.19 14.39
C SER A 204 3.96 -52.13 14.26
N LEU A 205 5.04 -51.87 15.00
CA LEU A 205 6.29 -52.65 14.94
C LEU A 205 6.57 -53.38 16.28
N SER A 206 5.55 -53.54 17.13
CA SER A 206 5.69 -54.34 18.36
C SER A 206 5.87 -55.82 18.02
N LYS A 207 6.50 -56.55 18.93
CA LYS A 207 6.69 -58.00 18.77
C LYS A 207 5.34 -58.72 18.62
N GLU A 208 4.35 -58.29 19.38
CA GLU A 208 2.98 -58.81 19.37
C GLU A 208 2.34 -58.60 18.00
N SER A 209 2.39 -57.36 17.47
CA SER A 209 1.81 -57.02 16.17
C SER A 209 2.47 -57.81 15.03
N ILE A 210 3.81 -57.93 15.03
CA ILE A 210 4.55 -58.70 14.02
C ILE A 210 4.16 -60.19 14.07
N THR A 211 3.97 -60.73 15.27
CA THR A 211 3.57 -62.13 15.45
C THR A 211 2.17 -62.37 14.89
N GLU A 212 1.21 -61.48 15.18
CA GLU A 212 -0.15 -61.56 14.63
C GLU A 212 -0.18 -61.44 13.10
N LEU A 213 0.62 -60.54 12.54
CA LEU A 213 0.77 -60.39 11.09
C LEU A 213 1.40 -61.63 10.44
N CYS A 214 2.42 -62.23 11.08
CA CYS A 214 3.01 -63.49 10.62
C CYS A 214 2.01 -64.66 10.67
N PHE A 215 1.11 -64.68 11.65
CA PHE A 215 0.13 -65.75 11.78
C PHE A 215 -0.97 -65.64 10.73
N SER A 216 -1.45 -64.41 10.49
CA SER A 216 -2.49 -64.12 9.50
C SER A 216 -2.01 -64.09 8.05
N ALA A 217 -0.71 -63.85 7.80
CA ALA A 217 -0.15 -63.81 6.45
C ALA A 217 -0.38 -65.12 5.69
N VAL A 218 -1.03 -65.02 4.53
CA VAL A 218 -1.32 -66.18 3.68
C VAL A 218 -0.10 -66.49 2.81
N ILE A 219 0.35 -67.73 2.85
CA ILE A 219 1.29 -68.29 1.88
C ILE A 219 0.44 -68.98 0.80
N GLN A 220 0.65 -68.64 -0.47
CA GLN A 220 -0.23 -68.99 -1.59
C GLN A 220 -0.50 -70.50 -1.71
N GLU A 221 0.49 -71.34 -1.40
CA GLU A 221 0.36 -72.79 -1.54
C GLU A 221 0.07 -73.54 -0.22
N SER A 222 0.28 -72.92 0.94
CA SER A 222 0.12 -73.58 2.24
C SER A 222 -0.96 -72.97 3.12
N GLY A 223 -1.31 -71.70 2.93
CA GLY A 223 -2.29 -70.99 3.76
C GLY A 223 -1.65 -70.23 4.94
N ASN A 224 -2.35 -70.18 6.06
CA ASN A 224 -2.00 -69.46 7.29
C ASN A 224 -2.05 -70.38 8.52
N THR A 225 -2.02 -69.84 9.75
CA THR A 225 -2.10 -70.66 10.97
C THR A 225 -3.44 -71.38 11.17
N ASP A 226 -4.50 -70.93 10.51
CA ASP A 226 -5.85 -71.52 10.57
C ASP A 226 -6.05 -72.58 9.49
N SER A 227 -5.06 -72.77 8.61
CA SER A 227 -5.07 -73.77 7.55
C SER A 227 -4.53 -75.12 8.06
N ASP A 228 -4.85 -76.21 7.35
CA ASP A 228 -4.31 -77.53 7.69
C ASP A 228 -2.77 -77.54 7.73
N PRO A 229 -2.14 -78.36 8.59
CA PRO A 229 -0.68 -78.47 8.66
C PRO A 229 -0.04 -78.76 7.30
N TYR A 230 1.01 -78.01 6.94
CA TYR A 230 1.69 -78.16 5.65
C TYR A 230 3.16 -78.51 5.86
N TYR A 231 3.45 -79.81 5.80
CA TYR A 231 4.78 -80.36 6.10
C TYR A 231 5.72 -80.29 4.89
N CYS A 232 6.79 -79.51 5.03
CA CYS A 232 7.86 -79.38 4.05
C CYS A 232 9.11 -80.16 4.48
N ARG A 233 9.67 -80.95 3.56
CA ARG A 233 10.95 -81.68 3.76
C ARG A 233 12.12 -81.09 2.95
N SER A 234 11.83 -80.34 1.89
CA SER A 234 12.84 -79.72 1.04
C SER A 234 13.30 -78.38 1.62
N PHE A 235 14.61 -78.23 1.81
CA PHE A 235 15.22 -76.97 2.22
C PHE A 235 14.86 -75.81 1.27
N PHE A 236 14.88 -76.05 -0.03
CA PHE A 236 14.57 -75.03 -1.04
C PHE A 236 13.11 -74.59 -0.95
N THR A 237 12.19 -75.52 -0.68
CA THR A 237 10.77 -75.21 -0.49
C THR A 237 10.55 -74.39 0.79
N VAL A 238 11.13 -74.81 1.91
CA VAL A 238 11.03 -74.06 3.18
C VAL A 238 11.61 -72.65 3.03
N ARG A 239 12.73 -72.49 2.32
CA ARG A 239 13.35 -71.18 2.07
C ARG A 239 12.47 -70.28 1.20
N ARG A 240 11.83 -70.82 0.16
CA ARG A 240 10.88 -70.07 -0.67
C ARG A 240 9.65 -69.65 0.12
N LEU A 241 9.05 -70.57 0.89
CA LEU A 241 7.87 -70.27 1.71
C LEU A 241 8.16 -69.28 2.83
N LYS A 242 9.35 -69.35 3.43
CA LYS A 242 9.82 -68.33 4.36
C LYS A 242 9.93 -66.96 3.68
N ARG A 243 10.49 -66.89 2.47
CA ARG A 243 10.59 -65.64 1.71
C ARG A 243 9.22 -65.03 1.49
N GLU A 244 8.28 -65.84 0.99
CA GLU A 244 6.92 -65.40 0.75
C GLU A 244 6.22 -64.94 2.04
N LEU A 245 6.38 -65.68 3.15
CA LEU A 245 5.87 -65.27 4.45
C LEU A 245 6.46 -63.92 4.91
N VAL A 246 7.78 -63.74 4.78
CA VAL A 246 8.47 -62.51 5.15
C VAL A 246 7.98 -61.34 4.29
N GLU A 247 7.87 -61.52 2.98
CA GLU A 247 7.38 -60.49 2.06
C GLU A 247 5.94 -60.08 2.39
N ASN A 248 5.03 -61.05 2.57
CA ASN A 248 3.62 -60.79 2.89
C ASN A 248 3.46 -60.15 4.28
N THR A 249 4.26 -60.57 5.26
CA THR A 249 4.26 -59.96 6.60
C THR A 249 4.76 -58.53 6.53
N MET A 250 5.88 -58.28 5.87
CA MET A 250 6.49 -56.95 5.78
C MET A 250 5.61 -55.96 4.99
N GLU A 251 4.89 -56.43 3.97
CA GLU A 251 3.89 -55.61 3.26
C GLU A 251 2.69 -55.26 4.15
N SER A 252 2.21 -56.21 4.95
CA SER A 252 1.12 -55.95 5.91
C SER A 252 1.57 -54.96 7.00
N MET A 253 2.82 -55.07 7.46
CA MET A 253 3.43 -54.11 8.39
C MET A 253 3.56 -52.71 7.77
N ARG A 254 3.94 -52.60 6.49
CA ARG A 254 3.97 -51.33 5.76
C ARG A 254 2.62 -50.63 5.82
N GLN A 255 1.56 -51.37 5.50
CA GLN A 255 0.20 -50.85 5.51
C GLN A 255 -0.25 -50.46 6.91
N SER A 256 0.05 -51.27 7.92
CA SER A 256 -0.22 -50.96 9.32
C SER A 256 0.46 -49.66 9.76
N LEU A 257 1.77 -49.53 9.51
CA LEU A 257 2.53 -48.33 9.89
C LEU A 257 2.01 -47.07 9.19
N VAL A 258 1.75 -47.15 7.88
CA VAL A 258 1.17 -46.03 7.12
C VAL A 258 -0.21 -45.64 7.66
N SER A 259 -1.04 -46.61 7.99
CA SER A 259 -2.37 -46.38 8.57
C SER A 259 -2.28 -45.74 9.96
N GLU A 260 -1.36 -46.19 10.80
CA GLU A 260 -1.20 -45.68 12.16
C GLU A 260 -0.63 -44.25 12.15
N VAL A 261 0.35 -43.97 11.29
CA VAL A 261 0.85 -42.60 11.08
C VAL A 261 -0.26 -41.70 10.55
N ARG A 262 -1.09 -42.18 9.62
CA ARG A 262 -2.27 -41.44 9.13
C ARG A 262 -3.24 -41.12 10.25
N SER A 263 -3.53 -42.09 11.10
CA SER A 263 -4.42 -41.92 12.26
C SER A 263 -3.89 -40.87 13.24
N GLU A 264 -2.59 -40.95 13.59
CA GLU A 264 -1.96 -40.01 14.52
C GLU A 264 -1.90 -38.57 13.97
N ILE A 265 -1.55 -38.40 12.69
CA ILE A 265 -1.59 -37.08 12.02
C ILE A 265 -3.02 -36.53 11.99
N HIS A 266 -4.00 -37.39 11.67
CA HIS A 266 -5.41 -37.00 11.65
C HIS A 266 -5.87 -36.52 13.02
N GLN A 267 -5.56 -37.26 14.09
CA GLN A 267 -5.92 -36.89 15.47
C GLN A 267 -5.26 -35.58 15.90
N HIS A 268 -3.98 -35.40 15.57
CA HIS A 268 -3.25 -34.16 15.87
C HIS A 268 -3.95 -32.95 15.23
N ILE A 269 -4.22 -33.04 13.92
CA ILE A 269 -4.85 -31.94 13.20
C ILE A 269 -6.28 -31.71 13.71
N ALA A 270 -7.09 -32.76 13.89
CA ALA A 270 -8.46 -32.64 14.39
C ALA A 270 -8.52 -31.93 15.76
N LYS A 271 -7.54 -32.17 16.64
CA LYS A 271 -7.41 -31.47 17.93
C LYS A 271 -7.17 -29.97 17.74
N ASN A 272 -6.31 -29.59 16.80
CA ASN A 272 -5.99 -28.18 16.52
C ASN A 272 -7.14 -27.45 15.82
N VAL A 273 -7.95 -28.15 15.01
CA VAL A 273 -9.13 -27.57 14.35
C VAL A 273 -10.28 -27.30 15.32
N LYS A 274 -10.47 -28.14 16.35
CA LYS A 274 -11.62 -28.07 17.28
C LYS A 274 -11.74 -26.73 18.04
N GLY A 275 -10.66 -25.96 18.16
CA GLY A 275 -10.64 -24.64 18.78
C GLY A 275 -10.93 -23.45 17.84
N LYS A 276 -11.04 -23.66 16.53
CA LYS A 276 -11.24 -22.58 15.53
C LYS A 276 -12.73 -22.38 15.25
N VAL A 277 -13.18 -21.13 15.19
CA VAL A 277 -14.60 -20.76 15.01
C VAL A 277 -14.86 -20.15 13.63
N GLY A 278 -15.97 -20.54 13.00
CA GLY A 278 -16.55 -19.83 11.85
C GLY A 278 -15.99 -20.25 10.48
N PRO A 279 -15.89 -19.32 9.50
CA PRO A 279 -15.49 -19.62 8.11
C PRO A 279 -14.11 -20.27 7.98
N ILE A 280 -13.19 -19.94 8.90
CA ILE A 280 -11.83 -20.48 8.93
C ILE A 280 -11.88 -22.00 9.10
N GLN A 281 -12.77 -22.53 9.94
CA GLN A 281 -12.91 -23.97 10.16
C GLN A 281 -13.31 -24.72 8.87
N PHE A 282 -14.17 -24.11 8.05
CA PHE A 282 -14.62 -24.70 6.78
C PHE A 282 -13.48 -24.79 5.75
N PHE A 283 -12.69 -23.73 5.59
CA PHE A 283 -11.54 -23.79 4.67
C PHE A 283 -10.46 -24.75 5.16
N ILE A 284 -10.24 -24.79 6.47
CA ILE A 284 -9.35 -25.74 7.13
C ILE A 284 -9.77 -27.19 6.84
N SER A 285 -11.06 -27.51 6.92
CA SER A 285 -11.54 -28.88 6.64
C SER A 285 -11.41 -29.25 5.16
N LEU A 286 -11.54 -28.28 4.24
CA LEU A 286 -11.27 -28.50 2.81
C LEU A 286 -9.78 -28.75 2.52
N ALA A 287 -8.88 -28.06 3.22
CA ALA A 287 -7.44 -28.18 3.02
C ALA A 287 -6.84 -29.42 3.72
N PHE A 288 -7.54 -29.97 4.71
CA PHE A 288 -7.08 -31.08 5.53
C PHE A 288 -6.66 -32.35 4.73
N PRO A 289 -7.42 -32.84 3.75
CA PRO A 289 -7.03 -34.00 2.96
C PRO A 289 -5.70 -33.81 2.22
N THR A 290 -5.41 -32.59 1.76
CA THR A 290 -4.16 -32.27 1.06
C THR A 290 -2.95 -32.46 1.97
N ILE A 291 -3.00 -31.92 3.20
CA ILE A 291 -1.92 -32.09 4.20
C ILE A 291 -1.69 -33.57 4.47
N LEU A 292 -2.78 -34.30 4.76
CA LEU A 292 -2.71 -35.71 5.12
C LEU A 292 -2.12 -36.55 3.99
N ASN A 293 -2.60 -36.37 2.76
CA ASN A 293 -2.14 -37.16 1.62
C ASN A 293 -0.67 -36.89 1.28
N SER A 294 -0.23 -35.63 1.32
CA SER A 294 1.17 -35.26 1.05
C SER A 294 2.14 -35.85 2.06
N MET A 295 1.82 -35.82 3.36
CA MET A 295 2.65 -36.42 4.40
C MET A 295 2.69 -37.95 4.26
N ILE A 296 1.54 -38.57 4.02
CA ILE A 296 1.43 -40.03 3.89
C ILE A 296 2.14 -40.57 2.66
N LEU A 297 2.16 -39.83 1.55
CA LEU A 297 2.95 -40.20 0.39
C LEU A 297 4.45 -40.29 0.72
N GLY A 298 4.98 -39.30 1.47
CA GLY A 298 6.37 -39.31 1.92
C GLY A 298 6.72 -40.50 2.81
N VAL A 299 5.83 -40.82 3.76
CA VAL A 299 5.96 -42.01 4.63
C VAL A 299 5.96 -43.28 3.79
N ALA A 300 4.98 -43.44 2.90
CA ALA A 300 4.79 -44.67 2.12
C ALA A 300 6.03 -45.01 1.26
N ILE A 301 6.66 -43.99 0.66
CA ILE A 301 7.87 -44.17 -0.17
C ILE A 301 9.05 -44.68 0.69
N ILE A 302 9.29 -44.06 1.85
CA ILE A 302 10.44 -44.43 2.71
C ILE A 302 10.24 -45.81 3.33
N VAL A 303 9.03 -46.09 3.82
CA VAL A 303 8.71 -47.40 4.41
C VAL A 303 8.82 -48.49 3.35
N ALA A 304 8.41 -48.25 2.09
CA ALA A 304 8.57 -49.23 1.01
C ALA A 304 10.05 -49.58 0.74
N LEU A 305 10.92 -48.58 0.65
CA LEU A 305 12.38 -48.78 0.45
C LEU A 305 13.03 -49.53 1.63
N TRP A 306 12.55 -49.26 2.83
CA TRP A 306 13.02 -49.93 4.03
C TRP A 306 12.57 -51.40 4.09
N VAL A 307 11.29 -51.65 3.81
CA VAL A 307 10.69 -53.00 3.79
C VAL A 307 11.42 -53.91 2.82
N SER A 308 11.68 -53.44 1.59
CA SER A 308 12.42 -54.22 0.59
C SER A 308 13.84 -54.57 1.04
N SER A 309 14.50 -53.63 1.73
CA SER A 309 15.88 -53.82 2.20
C SER A 309 15.98 -54.86 3.33
N ILE A 310 15.04 -54.83 4.28
CA ILE A 310 15.02 -55.78 5.41
C ILE A 310 14.59 -57.17 4.97
N ALA A 311 13.58 -57.28 4.10
CA ALA A 311 13.13 -58.58 3.58
C ALA A 311 14.30 -59.36 2.95
N ALA A 312 15.14 -58.69 2.16
CA ALA A 312 16.33 -59.28 1.55
C ALA A 312 17.36 -59.81 2.57
N LEU A 313 17.55 -59.11 3.69
CA LEU A 313 18.47 -59.52 4.77
C LEU A 313 17.95 -60.74 5.54
N ILE A 314 16.65 -60.78 5.85
CA ILE A 314 16.05 -61.90 6.58
C ILE A 314 16.06 -63.18 5.74
N VAL A 315 15.82 -63.06 4.44
CA VAL A 315 15.83 -64.19 3.49
C VAL A 315 17.26 -64.71 3.24
N SER A 316 18.29 -63.88 3.40
CA SER A 316 19.69 -64.27 3.26
C SER A 316 20.31 -64.84 4.55
N ALA A 317 19.86 -64.38 5.72
CA ALA A 317 20.31 -64.85 7.03
C ALA A 317 19.77 -66.24 7.43
N PHE A 318 19.00 -66.91 6.57
CA PHE A 318 18.41 -68.20 6.87
C PHE A 318 19.45 -69.33 6.91
N VAL A 319 19.98 -69.58 8.11
CA VAL A 319 20.85 -70.72 8.41
C VAL A 319 20.00 -71.83 8.99
N ILE A 320 20.16 -73.05 8.47
CA ILE A 320 19.56 -74.22 9.11
C ILE A 320 20.61 -75.28 9.42
N GLY A 321 20.67 -75.66 10.71
CA GLY A 321 21.29 -76.89 11.18
C GLY A 321 20.34 -78.10 11.34
N ALA A 322 19.02 -77.98 11.05
CA ALA A 322 18.02 -79.01 11.38
C ALA A 322 17.06 -79.50 10.24
N SER A 323 16.91 -78.82 9.10
CA SER A 323 15.99 -79.21 8.00
C SER A 323 16.48 -80.37 7.15
N PHE A 324 17.69 -80.86 7.38
CA PHE A 324 18.16 -82.08 6.73
C PHE A 324 17.65 -83.35 7.43
N LEU A 325 17.04 -83.24 8.63
CA LEU A 325 16.65 -84.41 9.44
C LEU A 325 15.15 -84.49 9.81
N PHE A 326 14.37 -83.41 9.76
CA PHE A 326 12.94 -83.42 10.14
C PHE A 326 12.04 -82.58 9.21
N ALA A 327 10.80 -83.04 9.00
CA ALA A 327 9.76 -82.28 8.28
C ALA A 327 9.31 -81.07 9.10
N VAL A 328 9.13 -79.93 8.44
CA VAL A 328 8.74 -78.66 9.07
C VAL A 328 7.32 -78.29 8.65
N ASP A 329 6.43 -78.11 9.62
CA ASP A 329 5.10 -77.55 9.36
C ASP A 329 5.16 -76.01 9.31
N VAL A 330 4.99 -75.45 8.12
CA VAL A 330 5.06 -74.00 7.86
C VAL A 330 3.79 -73.24 8.28
N ASN A 331 2.71 -73.95 8.60
CA ASN A 331 1.50 -73.33 9.16
C ASN A 331 1.51 -73.35 10.69
N SER A 332 2.40 -74.11 11.32
CA SER A 332 2.51 -74.15 12.78
C SER A 332 2.82 -72.77 13.38
N THR A 333 2.14 -72.47 14.49
CA THR A 333 2.41 -71.26 15.29
C THR A 333 3.86 -71.19 15.77
N SER A 334 4.49 -72.35 16.01
CA SER A 334 5.91 -72.43 16.41
C SER A 334 6.84 -71.95 15.31
N TRP A 335 6.67 -72.42 14.07
CA TRP A 335 7.53 -72.01 12.95
C TRP A 335 7.33 -70.54 12.61
N ARG A 336 6.08 -70.08 12.51
CA ARG A 336 5.76 -68.68 12.21
C ARG A 336 6.22 -67.73 13.30
N ARG A 337 6.18 -68.13 14.57
CA ARG A 337 6.73 -67.33 15.69
C ARG A 337 8.24 -67.16 15.59
N LYS A 338 8.97 -68.20 15.18
CA LYS A 338 10.42 -68.06 14.92
C LYS A 338 10.70 -67.08 13.78
N VAL A 339 9.93 -67.15 12.69
CA VAL A 339 10.04 -66.18 11.60
C VAL A 339 9.70 -64.76 12.08
N ALA A 340 8.67 -64.59 12.91
CA ALA A 340 8.29 -63.33 13.52
C ALA A 340 9.38 -62.76 14.46
N ASP A 341 10.00 -63.60 15.28
CA ASP A 341 11.11 -63.23 16.16
C ASP A 341 12.33 -62.74 15.35
N GLU A 342 12.67 -63.44 14.26
CA GLU A 342 13.73 -63.02 13.34
C GLU A 342 13.43 -61.68 12.65
N ILE A 343 12.16 -61.47 12.23
CA ILE A 343 11.70 -60.20 11.67
C ILE A 343 11.86 -59.09 12.72
N HIS A 344 11.35 -59.29 13.94
CA HIS A 344 11.43 -58.32 15.02
C HIS A 344 12.88 -57.96 15.40
N GLU A 345 13.79 -58.93 15.48
CA GLU A 345 15.21 -58.67 15.80
C GLU A 345 15.89 -57.81 14.72
N ASN A 346 15.69 -58.15 13.45
CA ASN A 346 16.27 -57.40 12.34
C ASN A 346 15.67 -55.99 12.19
N LEU A 347 14.38 -55.85 12.47
CA LEU A 347 13.71 -54.55 12.52
C LEU A 347 14.24 -53.70 13.67
N SER A 348 14.39 -54.27 14.87
CA SER A 348 14.89 -53.54 16.04
C SER A 348 16.27 -52.93 15.81
N LYS A 349 17.16 -53.64 15.08
CA LYS A 349 18.50 -53.15 14.71
C LYS A 349 18.47 -51.94 13.75
N ASN A 350 17.42 -51.83 12.92
CA ASN A 350 17.31 -50.78 11.89
C ASN A 350 16.23 -49.73 12.19
N LYS A 351 15.45 -49.92 13.26
CA LYS A 351 14.27 -49.12 13.61
C LYS A 351 14.62 -47.64 13.75
N GLU A 352 15.63 -47.31 14.56
CA GLU A 352 16.00 -45.92 14.85
C GLU A 352 16.39 -45.15 13.58
N LYS A 353 17.21 -45.76 12.71
CA LYS A 353 17.62 -45.18 11.44
C LYS A 353 16.40 -44.83 10.57
N VAL A 354 15.44 -45.73 10.48
CA VAL A 354 14.28 -45.56 9.60
C VAL A 354 13.28 -44.58 10.16
N LEU A 355 13.04 -44.60 11.48
CA LEU A 355 12.21 -43.58 12.11
C LEU A 355 12.83 -42.18 11.93
N LYS A 356 14.17 -42.07 11.99
CA LYS A 356 14.89 -40.83 11.68
C LYS A 356 14.75 -40.42 10.21
N ASP A 357 14.87 -41.35 9.27
CA ASP A 357 14.72 -41.07 7.83
C ASP A 357 13.28 -40.62 7.49
N ILE A 358 12.26 -41.29 8.04
CA ILE A 358 10.84 -40.89 7.89
C ILE A 358 10.62 -39.52 8.52
N SER A 359 11.06 -39.32 9.77
CA SER A 359 10.87 -38.06 10.51
C SER A 359 11.54 -36.90 9.80
N SER A 360 12.79 -37.07 9.36
CA SER A 360 13.53 -36.02 8.67
C SER A 360 12.90 -35.65 7.33
N ASN A 361 12.37 -36.63 6.57
CA ASN A 361 11.68 -36.35 5.31
C ASN A 361 10.39 -35.54 5.54
N ILE A 362 9.54 -35.97 6.48
CA ILE A 362 8.30 -35.27 6.78
C ILE A 362 8.61 -33.88 7.36
N LYS A 363 9.55 -33.78 8.32
CA LYS A 363 9.98 -32.49 8.87
C LYS A 363 10.45 -31.54 7.78
N ARG A 364 11.24 -32.03 6.81
CA ARG A 364 11.68 -31.22 5.67
C ARG A 364 10.50 -30.69 4.84
N ARG A 365 9.55 -31.57 4.48
CA ARG A 365 8.32 -31.19 3.75
C ARG A 365 7.48 -30.16 4.52
N CYS A 366 7.27 -30.40 5.81
CA CYS A 366 6.54 -29.48 6.69
C CYS A 366 7.24 -28.13 6.78
N LYS A 367 8.56 -28.12 6.98
CA LYS A 367 9.36 -26.91 7.09
C LYS A 367 9.29 -26.08 5.82
N GLU A 368 9.55 -26.69 4.66
CA GLU A 368 9.49 -25.98 3.38
C GLU A 368 8.08 -25.44 3.09
N THR A 369 7.04 -26.21 3.43
CA THR A 369 5.65 -25.74 3.33
C THR A 369 5.40 -24.54 4.24
N ILE A 370 5.81 -24.59 5.51
CA ILE A 370 5.68 -23.49 6.47
C ILE A 370 6.43 -22.25 5.98
N ASP A 371 7.65 -22.40 5.47
CA ASP A 371 8.47 -21.29 4.99
C ASP A 371 7.84 -20.62 3.75
N GLN A 372 7.27 -21.40 2.84
CA GLN A 372 6.52 -20.88 1.70
C GLN A 372 5.23 -20.16 2.13
N LEU A 373 4.45 -20.75 3.04
CA LEU A 373 3.24 -20.10 3.57
C LEU A 373 3.57 -18.81 4.32
N LYS A 374 4.65 -18.77 5.12
CA LYS A 374 5.13 -17.55 5.78
C LYS A 374 5.56 -16.48 4.77
N THR A 375 6.19 -16.88 3.67
CA THR A 375 6.54 -15.97 2.57
C THR A 375 5.30 -15.39 1.92
N PHE A 376 4.31 -16.23 1.65
CA PHE A 376 3.02 -15.82 1.13
C PHE A 376 2.28 -14.87 2.09
N THR A 377 2.26 -15.16 3.40
CA THR A 377 1.71 -14.27 4.44
C THR A 377 2.39 -12.90 4.43
N ARG A 378 3.72 -12.85 4.32
CA ARG A 378 4.47 -11.58 4.20
C ARG A 378 4.04 -10.76 2.98
N HIS A 379 3.87 -11.40 1.81
CA HIS A 379 3.37 -10.70 0.62
C HIS A 379 1.95 -10.13 0.82
N LEU A 380 1.07 -10.86 1.51
CA LEU A 380 -0.25 -10.34 1.87
C LEU A 380 -0.17 -9.15 2.83
N GLU A 381 0.68 -9.22 3.86
CA GLU A 381 0.89 -8.14 4.81
C GLU A 381 1.49 -6.90 4.15
N ASP A 382 2.44 -7.08 3.23
CA ASP A 382 3.04 -6.00 2.45
C ASP A 382 2.01 -5.34 1.52
N PHE A 383 1.13 -6.13 0.89
CA PHE A 383 0.00 -5.57 0.16
C PHE A 383 -0.98 -4.84 1.09
N GLN A 384 -1.30 -5.42 2.25
CA GLN A 384 -2.18 -4.81 3.24
C GLN A 384 -1.66 -3.44 3.70
N ARG A 385 -0.35 -3.30 3.91
CA ARG A 385 0.29 -2.00 4.28
C ARG A 385 0.18 -0.95 3.18
N ARG A 386 0.10 -1.37 1.91
CA ARG A 386 -0.15 -0.45 0.78
C ARG A 386 -1.59 0.05 0.72
N ILE A 387 -2.52 -0.63 1.39
CA ILE A 387 -3.90 -0.14 1.54
C ILE A 387 -3.93 0.95 2.61
N ASN A 388 -3.70 2.19 2.20
CA ASN A 388 -3.81 3.35 3.08
C ASN A 388 -5.29 3.64 3.41
N LEU A 389 -5.69 3.44 4.66
CA LEU A 389 -7.06 3.70 5.11
C LEU A 389 -7.15 5.07 5.77
N ILE A 390 -8.17 5.84 5.41
CA ILE A 390 -8.49 7.10 6.10
C ILE A 390 -9.02 6.80 7.51
N ASP A 391 -8.48 7.51 8.50
CA ASP A 391 -9.06 7.53 9.85
C ASP A 391 -10.26 8.50 9.89
N GLN A 392 -11.45 7.93 10.08
CA GLN A 392 -12.71 8.65 10.07
C GLN A 392 -12.80 9.71 11.19
N ASP A 393 -12.16 9.46 12.34
CA ASP A 393 -12.19 10.40 13.47
C ASP A 393 -11.26 11.60 13.21
N THR A 394 -10.08 11.34 12.61
CA THR A 394 -9.21 12.40 12.08
C THR A 394 -9.95 13.23 11.02
N GLU A 395 -10.62 12.59 10.06
CA GLU A 395 -11.42 13.27 9.02
C GLU A 395 -12.56 14.11 9.64
N ALA A 396 -13.25 13.56 10.63
CA ALA A 396 -14.33 14.26 11.32
C ALA A 396 -13.83 15.49 12.10
N SER A 397 -12.65 15.40 12.72
CA SER A 397 -12.02 16.56 13.39
C SER A 397 -11.73 17.70 12.40
N GLU A 398 -11.33 17.37 11.17
CA GLU A 398 -11.11 18.34 10.11
C GLU A 398 -12.43 18.98 9.65
N TRP A 399 -13.53 18.21 9.58
CA TRP A 399 -14.85 18.78 9.29
C TRP A 399 -15.31 19.74 10.39
N GLU A 400 -15.13 19.38 11.66
CA GLU A 400 -15.50 20.22 12.81
C GLU A 400 -14.71 21.54 12.83
N LYS A 401 -13.40 21.51 12.54
CA LYS A 401 -12.55 22.72 12.42
C LYS A 401 -13.08 23.69 11.36
N ARG A 402 -13.58 23.18 10.23
CA ARG A 402 -14.16 24.00 9.15
C ARG A 402 -15.48 24.65 9.55
N HIS A 403 -16.14 24.18 10.61
CA HIS A 403 -17.45 24.68 11.08
C HIS A 403 -17.37 25.80 12.14
N VAL A 404 -16.18 26.11 12.67
CA VAL A 404 -15.97 27.10 13.76
C VAL A 404 -16.18 28.55 13.32
N ILE A 405 -16.33 28.83 12.02
CA ILE A 405 -16.74 30.15 11.51
C ILE A 405 -18.27 30.30 11.63
N LYS A 406 -18.80 30.35 12.86
CA LYS A 406 -20.25 30.47 13.12
C LYS A 406 -20.67 31.46 14.20
N ASP A 407 -19.72 32.02 14.96
CA ASP A 407 -20.10 33.01 15.95
C ASP A 407 -20.42 34.36 15.30
N ASN A 408 -21.72 34.60 15.10
CA ASN A 408 -22.26 35.86 14.60
C ASN A 408 -21.93 37.06 15.51
N SER A 409 -21.57 36.84 16.78
CA SER A 409 -21.15 37.94 17.67
C SER A 409 -19.78 38.50 17.28
N THR A 410 -18.90 37.66 16.74
CA THR A 410 -17.59 38.05 16.20
C THR A 410 -17.73 38.74 14.84
N LEU A 411 -18.74 38.36 14.04
CA LEU A 411 -19.12 39.06 12.80
C LEU A 411 -19.78 40.42 13.06
N ARG A 412 -20.49 40.62 14.19
CA ARG A 412 -21.02 41.95 14.56
C ARG A 412 -19.95 42.94 14.98
N LYS A 413 -18.79 42.46 15.46
CA LYS A 413 -17.62 43.30 15.79
C LYS A 413 -16.73 43.61 14.59
N ASN A 414 -16.85 42.84 13.50
CA ASN A 414 -16.07 43.00 12.28
C ASN A 414 -17.04 43.31 11.13
N SER A 415 -17.19 44.58 10.76
CA SER A 415 -18.20 45.10 9.83
C SER A 415 -18.03 44.71 8.36
N SER A 416 -17.41 43.57 8.06
CA SER A 416 -17.14 43.13 6.69
C SER A 416 -17.37 41.62 6.54
N ILE A 417 -18.47 41.27 5.88
CA ILE A 417 -18.69 39.93 5.31
C ILE A 417 -18.03 39.93 3.93
N VAL A 418 -16.95 39.17 3.75
CA VAL A 418 -16.36 38.93 2.43
C VAL A 418 -17.10 37.74 1.81
N THR A 419 -17.91 37.99 0.79
CA THR A 419 -18.56 36.93 -0.01
C THR A 419 -17.74 36.74 -1.27
N PHE A 420 -17.17 35.54 -1.47
CA PHE A 420 -16.34 35.23 -2.64
C PHE A 420 -17.24 34.71 -3.76
N ILE A 421 -17.41 35.48 -4.84
CA ILE A 421 -18.22 35.11 -6.01
C ILE A 421 -17.31 35.22 -7.23
N ALA A 422 -17.14 34.10 -7.95
CA ALA A 422 -16.19 34.00 -9.05
C ALA A 422 -16.56 34.91 -10.25
N ASP A 423 -17.84 35.23 -10.43
CA ASP A 423 -18.32 36.07 -11.53
C ASP A 423 -19.72 36.65 -11.20
N LYS A 424 -19.90 37.97 -11.36
CA LYS A 424 -21.20 38.65 -11.17
C LYS A 424 -22.18 38.47 -12.35
N SER A 425 -21.70 37.97 -13.49
CA SER A 425 -22.48 37.73 -14.70
C SER A 425 -23.15 36.34 -14.72
N ILE A 426 -22.70 35.42 -13.86
CA ILE A 426 -23.31 34.10 -13.71
C ILE A 426 -24.45 34.22 -12.71
N ILE A 427 -25.64 34.55 -13.22
CA ILE A 427 -26.90 34.41 -12.48
C ILE A 427 -27.50 33.06 -12.88
N PRO A 428 -27.56 32.05 -11.98
CA PRO A 428 -28.23 30.80 -12.26
C PRO A 428 -29.68 31.04 -12.69
N PHE A 429 -30.16 30.25 -13.66
CA PHE A 429 -31.51 30.44 -14.22
C PHE A 429 -32.58 30.35 -13.12
N GLY A 430 -33.31 31.44 -12.88
CA GLY A 430 -34.35 31.55 -11.86
C GLY A 430 -33.96 32.31 -10.57
N GLU A 431 -32.70 32.74 -10.43
CA GLU A 431 -32.26 33.54 -9.28
C GLU A 431 -32.25 35.06 -9.56
N LYS A 432 -32.30 35.86 -8.48
CA LYS A 432 -32.22 37.32 -8.56
C LYS A 432 -30.75 37.79 -8.48
N PRO A 433 -30.41 38.95 -9.06
CA PRO A 433 -29.10 39.56 -8.89
C PRO A 433 -28.74 39.75 -7.41
N ILE A 434 -27.43 39.75 -7.11
CA ILE A 434 -26.93 39.99 -5.76
C ILE A 434 -27.41 41.36 -5.26
N PRO A 435 -28.05 41.45 -4.09
CA PRO A 435 -28.57 42.72 -3.58
C PRO A 435 -27.45 43.63 -3.07
N ASN A 436 -27.58 44.94 -3.32
CA ASN A 436 -26.62 45.97 -2.92
C ASN A 436 -26.58 46.20 -1.39
N ARG A 437 -27.52 45.58 -0.67
CA ARG A 437 -27.66 45.64 0.78
C ARG A 437 -28.16 44.32 1.34
N ILE A 438 -27.54 43.86 2.42
CA ILE A 438 -27.99 42.71 3.22
C ILE A 438 -28.20 43.21 4.65
N ASN A 439 -29.44 43.09 5.16
CA ASN A 439 -29.81 43.50 6.53
C ASN A 439 -29.40 44.94 6.93
N GLY A 440 -29.49 45.88 5.99
CA GLY A 440 -29.16 47.30 6.24
C GLY A 440 -27.68 47.64 6.12
N CYS A 441 -26.80 46.65 5.99
CA CYS A 441 -25.38 46.85 5.67
C CYS A 441 -25.21 47.04 4.17
N ASN A 442 -24.37 47.99 3.77
CA ASN A 442 -23.97 48.14 2.37
C ASN A 442 -23.10 46.94 1.98
N CYS A 443 -23.42 46.31 0.86
CA CYS A 443 -22.56 45.28 0.29
C CYS A 443 -21.40 45.98 -0.42
N ASP A 444 -20.18 45.81 0.10
CA ASP A 444 -18.94 46.16 -0.59
C ASP A 444 -18.66 45.06 -1.62
N ILE A 445 -19.17 45.25 -2.84
CA ILE A 445 -18.93 44.35 -3.97
C ILE A 445 -17.57 44.73 -4.56
N ARG A 446 -16.53 44.07 -4.08
CA ARG A 446 -15.20 44.18 -4.68
C ARG A 446 -15.14 43.25 -5.88
N GLU A 447 -15.14 43.83 -7.07
CA GLU A 447 -14.58 43.15 -8.22
C GLU A 447 -13.07 43.13 -8.05
N ASN A 448 -12.57 42.09 -7.38
CA ASN A 448 -11.24 41.66 -7.74
C ASN A 448 -11.39 40.99 -9.10
N ILE A 449 -11.05 41.73 -10.15
CA ILE A 449 -10.34 41.09 -11.25
C ILE A 449 -9.10 40.51 -10.59
N ILE A 450 -9.15 39.25 -10.16
CA ILE A 450 -7.92 38.48 -10.06
C ILE A 450 -7.50 38.37 -11.51
N LEU A 451 -6.61 39.27 -11.92
CA LEU A 451 -5.78 39.03 -13.08
C LEU A 451 -4.94 37.81 -12.69
N PHE A 452 -5.51 36.64 -13.01
CA PHE A 452 -4.78 35.41 -13.11
C PHE A 452 -3.77 35.63 -14.23
N GLY A 453 -2.58 35.99 -13.84
CA GLY A 453 -1.47 36.24 -14.73
C GLY A 453 -0.22 35.95 -13.95
N SER A 454 0.31 34.75 -14.12
CA SER A 454 1.75 34.67 -14.13
C SER A 454 2.26 35.72 -15.13
N CYS A 455 3.23 36.51 -14.73
CA CYS A 455 3.54 37.70 -15.51
C CYS A 455 4.24 37.32 -16.83
N ASP A 456 3.62 37.61 -17.97
CA ASP A 456 4.27 37.52 -19.28
C ASP A 456 5.32 38.63 -19.39
N ASP A 457 4.93 39.88 -19.16
CA ASP A 457 5.81 41.04 -19.03
C ASP A 457 5.38 41.87 -17.82
N CYS A 458 6.24 41.98 -16.80
CA CYS A 458 5.92 42.78 -15.61
C CYS A 458 6.12 44.27 -15.83
N GLY A 459 6.56 44.70 -17.02
CA GLY A 459 6.93 46.09 -17.31
C GLY A 459 8.19 46.53 -16.55
N GLU A 460 8.64 45.77 -15.56
CA GLU A 460 9.84 46.05 -14.77
C GLU A 460 11.12 45.81 -15.56
N GLU A 461 12.19 46.47 -15.17
CA GLU A 461 13.51 46.27 -15.80
C GLU A 461 14.15 44.94 -15.44
N ASN A 462 13.80 44.36 -14.28
CA ASN A 462 14.30 43.09 -13.77
C ASN A 462 13.15 42.09 -13.55
N ALA A 463 13.42 40.80 -13.67
CA ALA A 463 12.42 39.76 -13.42
C ALA A 463 12.12 39.60 -11.92
N ASN A 464 10.84 39.59 -11.56
CA ASN A 464 10.37 39.25 -10.21
C ASN A 464 10.18 37.73 -10.07
N PRO A 465 10.22 37.18 -8.84
CA PRO A 465 9.82 35.80 -8.58
C PRO A 465 8.50 35.40 -9.27
N GLY A 466 8.55 34.31 -10.05
CA GLY A 466 7.46 33.78 -10.86
C GLY A 466 7.32 34.37 -12.28
N CYS A 467 8.15 35.33 -12.68
CA CYS A 467 8.15 35.87 -14.05
C CYS A 467 8.71 34.87 -15.05
N SER A 468 8.23 34.94 -16.30
CA SER A 468 8.79 34.11 -17.38
C SER A 468 10.20 34.54 -17.75
N VAL A 469 11.15 33.61 -17.67
CA VAL A 469 12.53 33.81 -18.10
C VAL A 469 12.98 32.71 -19.05
N GLY A 470 13.96 33.00 -19.89
CA GLY A 470 14.57 32.01 -20.78
C GLY A 470 15.77 32.58 -21.53
N MET A 471 16.42 31.75 -22.32
CA MET A 471 17.57 32.17 -23.13
C MET A 471 17.13 32.89 -24.41
N THR A 472 17.96 33.82 -24.89
CA THR A 472 17.67 34.66 -26.08
C THR A 472 17.44 33.86 -27.39
N PHE A 473 17.95 32.64 -27.49
CA PHE A 473 17.86 31.80 -28.70
C PHE A 473 17.21 30.43 -28.46
N SER A 474 16.44 30.29 -27.37
CA SER A 474 15.78 29.04 -27.00
C SER A 474 14.29 29.25 -26.79
N SER A 475 13.49 28.24 -27.17
CA SER A 475 12.09 28.16 -26.78
C SER A 475 11.91 27.59 -25.36
N ILE A 476 12.99 27.12 -24.73
CA ILE A 476 12.97 26.67 -23.33
C ILE A 476 12.75 27.89 -22.44
N PHE A 477 11.79 27.78 -21.54
CA PHE A 477 11.47 28.81 -20.57
C PHE A 477 11.24 28.21 -19.19
N GLY A 478 11.34 29.07 -18.20
CA GLY A 478 11.04 28.76 -16.82
C GLY A 478 10.60 30.00 -16.08
N SER A 479 10.78 29.96 -14.76
CA SER A 479 10.42 31.00 -13.82
C SER A 479 11.65 31.56 -13.13
N ALA A 480 11.64 32.87 -12.88
CA ALA A 480 12.56 33.47 -11.90
C ALA A 480 12.17 32.98 -10.49
N GLY A 481 13.15 32.56 -9.70
CA GLY A 481 12.95 31.93 -8.40
C GLY A 481 13.07 32.91 -7.24
N PHE A 482 14.28 33.02 -6.68
CA PHE A 482 14.58 33.92 -5.56
C PHE A 482 15.40 35.11 -6.04
N LEU A 483 15.17 36.28 -5.47
CA LEU A 483 16.13 37.39 -5.61
C LEU A 483 17.35 37.09 -4.75
N ALA A 484 18.53 37.38 -5.29
CA ALA A 484 19.80 37.06 -4.65
C ALA A 484 20.84 38.14 -4.89
N ASN A 485 21.68 38.38 -3.88
CA ASN A 485 22.88 39.21 -4.01
C ASN A 485 24.10 38.35 -3.78
N SER A 486 25.17 38.63 -4.53
CA SER A 486 26.46 38.02 -4.25
C SER A 486 26.96 38.46 -2.87
N THR A 487 27.57 37.54 -2.13
CA THR A 487 28.28 37.88 -0.88
C THR A 487 29.71 38.33 -1.15
N ARG A 488 30.16 38.32 -2.42
CA ARG A 488 31.53 38.68 -2.84
C ARG A 488 31.60 39.93 -3.69
N THR A 489 30.54 40.25 -4.41
CA THR A 489 30.44 41.41 -5.28
C THR A 489 29.14 42.16 -4.97
N ASP A 490 29.02 43.40 -5.44
CA ASP A 490 27.76 44.15 -5.34
C ASP A 490 26.73 43.74 -6.41
N GLU A 491 26.93 42.58 -7.06
CA GLU A 491 26.02 42.08 -8.08
C GLU A 491 24.71 41.60 -7.44
N THR A 492 23.60 42.11 -7.99
CA THR A 492 22.24 41.70 -7.64
C THR A 492 21.63 40.94 -8.80
N GLY A 493 20.74 40.00 -8.50
CA GLY A 493 20.24 39.07 -9.49
C GLY A 493 19.12 38.20 -8.97
N PHE A 494 18.93 37.08 -9.65
CA PHE A 494 17.96 36.06 -9.24
C PHE A 494 18.45 34.64 -9.53
N LEU A 495 17.91 33.69 -8.80
CA LEU A 495 18.10 32.26 -8.99
C LEU A 495 17.02 31.70 -9.90
N THR A 496 17.38 30.75 -10.77
CA THR A 496 16.47 29.94 -11.58
C THR A 496 17.07 28.54 -11.79
N ALA A 497 16.41 27.66 -12.55
CA ALA A 497 16.95 26.34 -12.88
C ALA A 497 18.06 26.45 -13.94
N ALA A 498 19.11 25.65 -13.83
CA ALA A 498 20.20 25.64 -14.80
C ALA A 498 19.68 25.26 -16.19
N HIS A 499 18.78 24.27 -16.29
CA HIS A 499 18.25 23.84 -17.59
C HIS A 499 17.42 24.89 -18.33
N VAL A 500 17.01 25.95 -17.63
CA VAL A 500 16.33 27.11 -18.22
C VAL A 500 17.33 28.16 -18.72
N ALA A 501 18.50 28.25 -18.08
CA ALA A 501 19.41 29.38 -18.21
C ALA A 501 20.73 29.04 -18.93
N VAL A 502 21.12 27.77 -19.01
CA VAL A 502 22.38 27.32 -19.60
C VAL A 502 22.13 26.45 -20.83
N ARG A 503 22.87 26.73 -21.91
CA ARG A 503 22.74 26.00 -23.18
C ARG A 503 23.41 24.62 -23.14
N LYS A 504 24.68 24.53 -22.74
CA LYS A 504 25.48 23.29 -22.72
C LYS A 504 25.38 22.56 -21.36
N LEU A 505 24.17 22.19 -20.94
CA LEU A 505 23.92 21.51 -19.66
C LEU A 505 24.70 20.20 -19.50
N GLU A 506 24.82 19.45 -20.59
CA GLU A 506 25.54 18.18 -20.62
C GLU A 506 27.00 18.33 -20.17
N LYS A 507 27.65 19.44 -20.54
CA LYS A 507 29.03 19.71 -20.13
C LYS A 507 29.13 19.92 -18.62
N LEU A 508 28.20 20.67 -18.03
CA LEU A 508 28.15 20.89 -16.58
C LEU A 508 27.93 19.57 -15.83
N TYR A 509 27.03 18.72 -16.34
CA TYR A 509 26.75 17.42 -15.73
C TYR A 509 27.95 16.48 -15.78
N LEU A 510 28.58 16.35 -16.95
CA LEU A 510 29.73 15.46 -17.15
C LEU A 510 30.97 15.92 -16.37
N ALA A 511 31.19 17.23 -16.27
CA ALA A 511 32.29 17.78 -15.48
C ALA A 511 32.01 17.72 -13.97
N ASN A 512 30.73 17.64 -13.57
CA ASN A 512 30.25 17.71 -12.19
C ASN A 512 30.84 18.91 -11.42
N ALA A 513 31.01 20.04 -12.12
CA ALA A 513 31.70 21.23 -11.64
C ALA A 513 30.88 22.50 -11.95
N LEU A 514 31.22 23.58 -11.25
CA LEU A 514 30.63 24.90 -11.45
C LEU A 514 30.92 25.44 -12.87
N LEU A 515 30.03 26.29 -13.38
CA LEU A 515 30.18 26.93 -14.68
C LEU A 515 31.48 27.73 -14.76
N SER A 516 31.86 28.43 -13.70
CA SER A 516 33.13 29.17 -13.63
C SER A 516 34.38 28.30 -13.85
N ILE A 517 34.30 27.01 -13.56
CA ILE A 517 35.38 26.03 -13.76
C ILE A 517 35.34 25.44 -15.17
N CYS A 518 34.14 25.33 -15.76
CA CYS A 518 33.88 24.65 -17.03
C CYS A 518 33.80 25.58 -18.24
N ASN A 519 33.94 26.90 -18.07
CA ASN A 519 33.72 27.86 -19.14
C ASN A 519 34.91 27.93 -20.11
N ASP A 520 34.67 27.64 -21.40
CA ASP A 520 35.69 27.76 -22.45
C ASP A 520 35.68 29.15 -23.13
N GLY A 521 34.86 30.09 -22.63
CA GLY A 521 34.80 31.49 -23.11
C GLY A 521 33.88 31.74 -24.31
N ASP A 522 33.13 30.74 -24.77
CA ASP A 522 32.48 30.74 -26.09
C ASP A 522 30.95 30.98 -26.07
N GLU A 523 30.32 31.12 -24.90
CA GLU A 523 28.84 31.20 -24.82
C GLU A 523 28.33 32.27 -23.86
N SER A 524 27.58 33.24 -24.40
CA SER A 524 26.83 34.19 -23.58
C SER A 524 25.48 33.57 -23.17
N ASN A 525 25.36 33.20 -21.89
CA ASN A 525 24.12 32.71 -21.28
C ASN A 525 23.21 33.90 -20.91
N VAL A 526 22.84 34.69 -21.92
CA VAL A 526 22.02 35.89 -21.77
C VAL A 526 20.55 35.52 -21.58
N ILE A 527 19.97 36.02 -20.49
CA ILE A 527 18.60 35.75 -20.08
C ILE A 527 17.69 36.91 -20.45
N VAL A 528 16.50 36.56 -20.94
CA VAL A 528 15.46 37.51 -21.36
C VAL A 528 14.17 37.35 -20.56
N HIS A 529 13.45 38.47 -20.41
CA HIS A 529 12.11 38.56 -19.85
C HIS A 529 11.24 39.51 -20.69
N PRO A 530 9.99 39.12 -21.06
CA PRO A 530 9.49 37.74 -21.14
C PRO A 530 10.46 36.78 -21.82
N SER A 531 10.30 35.47 -21.57
CA SER A 531 10.97 34.48 -22.41
C SER A 531 10.57 34.66 -23.88
N VAL A 532 11.44 34.29 -24.82
CA VAL A 532 11.16 34.42 -26.26
C VAL A 532 9.85 33.74 -26.65
N TYR A 533 9.57 32.59 -26.03
CA TYR A 533 8.32 31.86 -26.23
C TYR A 533 7.08 32.71 -25.88
N HIS A 534 7.03 33.28 -24.68
CA HIS A 534 5.89 34.09 -24.25
C HIS A 534 5.83 35.44 -24.95
N ALA A 535 6.99 36.05 -25.24
CA ALA A 535 7.05 37.27 -26.01
C ALA A 535 6.40 37.09 -27.40
N ASN A 536 6.76 36.00 -28.10
CA ASN A 536 6.16 35.67 -29.39
C ASN A 536 4.66 35.34 -29.28
N LEU A 537 4.24 34.60 -28.25
CA LEU A 537 2.84 34.23 -28.05
C LEU A 537 1.93 35.44 -27.85
N HIS A 538 2.46 36.50 -27.21
CA HIS A 538 1.69 37.69 -26.85
C HIS A 538 2.03 38.94 -27.67
N GLY A 539 2.87 38.82 -28.70
CA GLY A 539 3.28 39.95 -29.55
C GLY A 539 4.12 41.01 -28.82
N LEU A 540 4.87 40.61 -27.79
CA LEU A 540 5.74 41.46 -26.98
C LEU A 540 7.20 41.34 -27.43
N GLN A 541 8.05 42.26 -26.99
CA GLN A 541 9.51 42.16 -27.20
C GLN A 541 10.18 41.63 -25.94
N SER A 542 10.99 40.58 -26.08
CA SER A 542 11.88 40.09 -25.02
C SER A 542 13.00 41.10 -24.75
N ARG A 543 13.18 41.48 -23.48
CA ARG A 543 14.28 42.35 -23.03
C ARG A 543 15.38 41.51 -22.41
N ARG A 544 16.64 41.83 -22.71
CA ARG A 544 17.79 41.21 -22.05
C ARG A 544 17.91 41.80 -20.64
N ILE A 545 17.77 40.97 -19.63
CA ILE A 545 17.71 41.40 -18.22
C ILE A 545 18.98 41.05 -17.44
N GLY A 546 19.74 40.06 -17.90
CA GLY A 546 20.95 39.64 -17.22
C GLY A 546 21.68 38.51 -17.91
N GLU A 547 22.73 38.03 -17.26
CA GLU A 547 23.58 36.93 -17.74
C GLU A 547 23.88 35.97 -16.58
N VAL A 548 23.97 34.67 -16.91
CA VAL A 548 24.34 33.65 -15.91
C VAL A 548 25.78 33.90 -15.43
N ARG A 549 25.93 34.13 -14.14
CA ARG A 549 27.23 34.32 -13.47
C ARG A 549 27.80 33.01 -12.95
N GLU A 550 26.92 32.13 -12.47
CA GLU A 550 27.30 30.81 -11.98
C GLU A 550 26.15 29.83 -12.19
N SER A 551 26.48 28.56 -12.40
CA SER A 551 25.50 27.50 -12.55
C SER A 551 26.08 26.13 -12.17
N TYR A 552 25.19 25.24 -11.74
CA TYR A 552 25.51 23.84 -11.52
C TYR A 552 24.32 22.96 -11.94
N PHE A 553 24.64 21.82 -12.55
CA PHE A 553 23.67 20.84 -13.01
C PHE A 553 24.24 19.44 -12.77
N GLY A 554 23.89 18.80 -11.64
CA GLY A 554 24.48 17.52 -11.21
C GLY A 554 24.31 17.26 -9.72
N ASN A 555 25.27 16.57 -9.08
CA ASN A 555 25.25 16.29 -7.64
C ASN A 555 26.40 17.02 -6.91
N TYR A 556 26.09 18.18 -6.34
CA TYR A 556 27.04 18.99 -5.57
C TYR A 556 27.06 18.56 -4.11
N GLN A 557 28.22 18.12 -3.60
CA GLN A 557 28.37 17.62 -2.22
C GLN A 557 27.32 16.55 -1.87
N SER A 558 27.05 15.67 -2.82
CA SER A 558 25.99 14.64 -2.79
C SER A 558 24.57 15.14 -3.05
N ALA A 559 24.26 16.43 -2.93
CA ALA A 559 22.92 16.95 -3.18
C ALA A 559 22.70 17.33 -4.66
N GLY A 560 21.60 16.86 -5.22
CA GLY A 560 21.13 17.13 -6.56
C GLY A 560 20.80 18.60 -6.71
N MET A 561 21.44 19.24 -7.69
CA MET A 561 21.39 20.66 -7.93
C MET A 561 21.20 20.94 -9.42
N ASP A 562 20.15 21.70 -9.72
CA ASP A 562 19.82 22.24 -11.03
C ASP A 562 19.49 23.71 -10.84
N ALA A 563 20.54 24.54 -10.80
CA ALA A 563 20.43 25.93 -10.43
C ALA A 563 21.40 26.82 -11.22
N ALA A 564 20.96 28.05 -11.47
CA ALA A 564 21.76 29.11 -12.07
C ALA A 564 21.48 30.44 -11.38
N PHE A 565 22.54 31.22 -11.15
CA PHE A 565 22.46 32.60 -10.72
C PHE A 565 22.63 33.53 -11.91
N VAL A 566 21.64 34.40 -12.11
CA VAL A 566 21.61 35.40 -13.19
C VAL A 566 21.86 36.77 -12.57
N GLY A 567 22.99 37.39 -12.93
CA GLY A 567 23.30 38.75 -12.53
C GLY A 567 22.54 39.74 -13.41
N ASN A 568 21.81 40.67 -12.80
CA ASN A 568 21.06 41.69 -13.54
C ASN A 568 22.02 42.69 -14.19
N TYR A 569 21.73 43.13 -15.42
CA TYR A 569 22.47 44.24 -16.02
C TYR A 569 22.22 45.57 -15.32
N LYS A 570 21.03 45.72 -14.73
CA LYS A 570 20.67 46.88 -13.92
C LYS A 570 20.45 46.44 -12.47
N PRO A 571 21.23 46.97 -11.51
CA PRO A 571 21.06 46.62 -10.10
C PRO A 571 19.65 46.94 -9.59
N THR A 572 19.11 46.08 -8.73
CA THR A 572 17.80 46.32 -8.12
C THR A 572 17.92 47.39 -7.02
N ILE A 573 17.28 48.55 -7.21
CA ILE A 573 17.33 49.69 -6.26
C ILE A 573 16.27 49.58 -5.13
N ARG A 574 15.38 48.58 -5.19
CA ARG A 574 14.27 48.42 -4.23
C ARG A 574 14.77 48.05 -2.83
N GLY A 575 14.01 48.46 -1.80
CA GLY A 575 14.20 47.95 -0.44
C GLY A 575 14.14 46.42 -0.45
N GLN A 576 15.20 45.78 0.03
CA GLN A 576 15.34 44.32 0.07
C GLN A 576 15.39 43.89 1.53
N THR A 577 14.52 42.95 1.90
CA THR A 577 14.55 42.35 3.24
C THR A 577 15.26 41.00 3.16
N PRO A 578 16.34 40.78 3.93
CA PRO A 578 17.03 39.49 3.96
C PRO A 578 16.09 38.35 4.34
N LEU A 579 16.16 37.24 3.62
CA LEU A 579 15.39 36.04 3.90
C LEU A 579 16.23 35.03 4.68
N GLN A 580 15.69 34.53 5.79
CA GLN A 580 16.29 33.42 6.51
C GLN A 580 15.88 32.10 5.84
N ILE A 581 16.87 31.33 5.39
CA ILE A 581 16.69 29.97 4.83
C ILE A 581 16.13 29.05 5.92
N ALA A 582 15.21 28.15 5.54
CA ALA A 582 14.66 27.16 6.45
C ALA A 582 15.76 26.20 6.96
N ASP A 583 15.77 25.94 8.26
CA ASP A 583 16.72 25.00 8.89
C ASP A 583 16.03 23.72 9.38
N GLU A 584 16.80 22.74 9.86
CA GLU A 584 16.29 21.43 10.31
C GLU A 584 15.16 21.53 11.35
N ASN A 585 15.14 22.58 12.19
CA ASN A 585 14.10 22.80 13.19
C ASN A 585 12.78 23.26 12.57
N ASP A 586 12.80 23.79 11.36
CA ASP A 586 11.61 24.19 10.62
C ASP A 586 10.88 22.98 10.00
N PHE A 587 11.54 21.83 9.91
CA PHE A 587 11.02 20.59 9.31
C PHE A 587 10.57 19.55 10.35
N LYS A 588 10.22 19.97 11.58
CA LYS A 588 9.90 19.10 12.73
C LYS A 588 8.87 17.98 12.47
N ASN A 589 8.08 18.06 11.39
CA ASN A 589 7.24 16.98 10.88
C ASN A 589 7.31 16.93 9.35
N PHE A 590 8.32 16.25 8.77
CA PHE A 590 8.47 16.09 7.31
C PHE A 590 7.23 15.51 6.60
N HIS A 591 6.27 14.93 7.33
CA HIS A 591 4.98 14.52 6.79
C HIS A 591 3.90 15.56 7.14
N GLY A 592 3.73 16.55 6.27
CA GLY A 592 2.66 17.55 6.39
C GLY A 592 3.09 19.02 6.35
N THR A 593 4.38 19.30 6.15
CA THR A 593 4.88 20.67 6.03
C THR A 593 4.37 21.34 4.75
N LEU A 594 3.61 22.44 4.92
CA LEU A 594 3.09 23.20 3.79
C LEU A 594 4.18 24.07 3.16
N VAL A 595 4.27 23.99 1.84
CA VAL A 595 5.15 24.83 1.04
C VAL A 595 4.34 25.55 -0.02
N ARG A 596 4.81 26.74 -0.42
CA ARG A 596 4.26 27.48 -1.55
C ARG A 596 5.33 27.76 -2.58
N LYS A 597 4.91 27.93 -3.83
CA LYS A 597 5.73 28.51 -4.87
C LYS A 597 4.93 29.47 -5.73
N LYS A 598 5.63 30.32 -6.49
CA LYS A 598 5.04 31.13 -7.56
C LYS A 598 5.79 30.84 -8.85
N GLY A 599 5.11 30.24 -9.81
CA GLY A 599 5.67 29.86 -11.11
C GLY A 599 4.92 30.47 -12.29
N LYS A 600 5.54 30.40 -13.47
CA LYS A 600 5.02 30.98 -14.70
C LYS A 600 3.78 30.25 -15.24
N VAL A 601 3.63 28.95 -15.03
CA VAL A 601 2.51 28.20 -15.61
C VAL A 601 1.37 28.07 -14.62
N THR A 602 1.66 27.60 -13.41
CA THR A 602 0.60 27.33 -12.43
C THR A 602 0.29 28.53 -11.52
N GLY A 603 1.11 29.59 -11.57
CA GLY A 603 0.97 30.75 -10.69
C GLY A 603 1.41 30.45 -9.26
N GLU A 604 0.71 31.04 -8.28
CA GLU A 604 0.94 30.74 -6.86
C GLU A 604 0.19 29.47 -6.45
N THR A 605 0.93 28.47 -5.98
CA THR A 605 0.42 27.14 -5.63
C THR A 605 0.96 26.69 -4.28
N VAL A 606 0.20 25.80 -3.61
CA VAL A 606 0.54 25.24 -2.30
C VAL A 606 0.65 23.73 -2.41
N GLY A 607 1.73 23.18 -1.89
CA GLY A 607 2.04 21.75 -1.87
C GLY A 607 2.39 21.28 -0.47
N ILE A 608 2.63 19.98 -0.34
CA ILE A 608 3.04 19.34 0.91
C ILE A 608 4.44 18.77 0.67
N LEU A 609 5.43 19.27 1.40
CA LEU A 609 6.76 18.69 1.43
C LEU A 609 6.68 17.35 2.19
N VAL A 610 7.10 16.25 1.56
CA VAL A 610 6.97 14.88 2.11
C VAL A 610 8.29 14.16 2.32
N SER A 611 9.35 14.56 1.63
CA SER A 611 10.69 13.97 1.74
C SER A 611 11.76 15.00 1.38
N GLY A 612 12.94 14.86 1.99
CA GLY A 612 14.16 15.62 1.67
C GLY A 612 15.36 14.74 1.32
N MET A 613 15.11 13.48 0.96
CA MET A 613 16.11 12.46 0.66
C MET A 613 15.84 11.74 -0.67
N ILE A 614 15.01 12.31 -1.54
CA ILE A 614 14.61 11.61 -2.79
C ILE A 614 15.72 11.69 -3.84
N SER A 615 15.94 10.59 -4.54
CA SER A 615 16.79 10.55 -5.73
C SER A 615 15.92 10.38 -6.97
N ILE A 616 16.11 11.25 -7.96
CA ILE A 616 15.34 11.24 -9.19
C ILE A 616 16.22 11.05 -10.41
N ARG A 617 15.64 10.46 -11.46
CA ARG A 617 16.25 10.38 -12.78
C ARG A 617 15.38 11.12 -13.77
N VAL A 618 15.96 12.09 -14.46
CA VAL A 618 15.29 12.93 -15.45
C VAL A 618 15.74 12.48 -16.84
N ASP A 619 14.78 11.93 -17.59
CA ASP A 619 14.99 11.39 -18.94
C ASP A 619 14.57 12.39 -20.05
N ASN A 620 14.09 13.60 -19.68
CA ASN A 620 13.34 14.50 -20.57
C ASN A 620 13.99 15.89 -20.78
N VAL A 621 15.31 15.96 -20.71
CA VAL A 621 16.09 17.12 -21.18
C VAL A 621 16.48 16.81 -22.65
N PRO A 622 16.65 17.79 -23.56
CA PRO A 622 16.99 17.55 -24.98
C PRO A 622 18.38 16.90 -25.26
N SER A 623 18.81 15.95 -24.43
CA SER A 623 20.04 15.17 -24.55
C SER A 623 19.71 13.68 -24.40
N PRO A 624 20.41 12.78 -25.11
CA PRO A 624 20.25 11.33 -24.98
C PRO A 624 20.71 10.78 -23.61
N LEU A 625 21.35 11.61 -22.78
CA LEU A 625 21.82 11.24 -21.46
C LEU A 625 20.71 11.31 -20.41
N LYS A 626 20.74 10.33 -19.49
CA LYS A 626 19.86 10.29 -18.33
C LYS A 626 20.54 10.99 -17.16
N TYR A 627 19.91 12.04 -16.64
CA TYR A 627 20.45 12.84 -15.54
C TYR A 627 19.92 12.31 -14.19
N ARG A 628 20.79 12.16 -13.20
CA ARG A 628 20.44 11.71 -11.86
C ARG A 628 20.73 12.81 -10.84
N PHE A 629 19.75 13.10 -10.00
CA PHE A 629 19.84 14.06 -8.91
C PHE A 629 19.49 13.37 -7.60
N ASP A 630 20.38 13.40 -6.62
CA ASP A 630 20.23 12.72 -5.33
C ASP A 630 19.82 13.70 -4.22
N TYR A 631 19.19 13.22 -3.14
CA TYR A 631 18.85 14.04 -1.96
C TYR A 631 18.10 15.37 -2.25
N CYS A 632 17.15 15.34 -3.18
CA CYS A 632 16.24 16.45 -3.46
C CYS A 632 15.07 16.49 -2.48
N TYR A 633 14.31 17.58 -2.52
CA TYR A 633 13.00 17.67 -1.88
C TYR A 633 11.91 17.11 -2.79
N GLU A 634 10.97 16.38 -2.20
CA GLU A 634 9.75 15.87 -2.84
C GLU A 634 8.53 16.59 -2.29
N ILE A 635 7.72 17.16 -3.18
CA ILE A 635 6.54 17.96 -2.86
C ILE A 635 5.34 17.40 -3.61
N ILE A 636 4.32 16.95 -2.87
CA ILE A 636 3.08 16.44 -3.47
C ILE A 636 2.03 17.53 -3.59
N ASN A 637 1.10 17.34 -4.52
CA ASN A 637 -0.05 18.23 -4.71
C ASN A 637 -0.95 18.23 -3.47
N LYS A 638 -1.35 19.42 -3.03
CA LYS A 638 -2.37 19.54 -1.97
C LYS A 638 -3.75 19.26 -2.57
N HIS A 639 -4.46 18.28 -2.02
CA HIS A 639 -5.80 17.90 -2.50
C HIS A 639 -6.76 19.10 -2.56
N GLY A 640 -7.43 19.28 -3.70
CA GLY A 640 -8.36 20.39 -3.95
C GLY A 640 -7.73 21.71 -4.41
N TYR A 641 -6.42 21.74 -4.68
CA TYR A 641 -5.72 22.87 -5.28
C TYR A 641 -5.24 22.54 -6.70
N LYS A 642 -4.85 23.57 -7.47
CA LYS A 642 -4.16 23.39 -8.76
C LYS A 642 -2.87 22.59 -8.57
N PRO A 643 -2.39 21.87 -9.61
CA PRO A 643 -1.10 21.19 -9.57
C PRO A 643 -0.02 22.11 -9.03
N PHE A 644 0.81 21.60 -8.12
CA PHE A 644 1.86 22.40 -7.50
C PHE A 644 2.82 22.90 -8.57
N PHE A 645 3.19 22.07 -9.56
CA PHE A 645 4.16 22.38 -10.62
C PHE A 645 3.72 21.79 -11.96
N GLU A 646 3.98 22.51 -13.06
CA GLU A 646 3.85 22.04 -14.44
C GLU A 646 5.08 22.41 -15.29
N PRO A 647 5.31 21.77 -16.45
CA PRO A 647 6.37 22.17 -17.39
C PRO A 647 6.33 23.69 -17.67
N GLY A 648 7.43 24.39 -17.37
CA GLY A 648 7.52 25.84 -17.45
C GLY A 648 7.57 26.57 -16.10
N ASP A 649 7.25 25.88 -15.00
CA ASP A 649 7.48 26.37 -13.64
C ASP A 649 8.93 26.17 -13.16
N SER A 650 9.77 25.47 -13.93
CA SER A 650 11.18 25.23 -13.60
C SER A 650 11.90 26.51 -13.21
N GLY A 651 12.61 26.50 -12.09
CA GLY A 651 13.27 27.67 -11.53
C GLY A 651 12.47 28.43 -10.48
N SER A 652 11.20 28.07 -10.24
CA SER A 652 10.38 28.72 -9.21
C SER A 652 10.94 28.50 -7.81
N GLY A 653 10.97 29.57 -7.00
CA GLY A 653 11.34 29.50 -5.59
C GLY A 653 10.25 28.86 -4.74
N VAL A 654 10.64 27.88 -3.92
CA VAL A 654 9.78 27.18 -2.97
C VAL A 654 10.03 27.73 -1.57
N TYR A 655 8.96 28.18 -0.92
CA TYR A 655 8.99 28.74 0.41
C TYR A 655 8.19 27.86 1.38
N LEU A 656 8.71 27.69 2.59
CA LEU A 656 7.96 27.19 3.72
C LEU A 656 6.85 28.17 4.10
N LEU A 657 5.68 27.64 4.45
CA LEU A 657 4.61 28.39 5.10
C LEU A 657 4.64 28.09 6.59
N ASP A 658 5.15 29.02 7.40
CA ASP A 658 5.04 28.91 8.86
C ASP A 658 3.66 29.38 9.38
N GLU A 659 3.32 29.04 10.62
CA GLU A 659 2.03 29.40 11.25
C GLU A 659 1.80 30.92 11.36
N ARG A 660 2.85 31.73 11.15
CA ARG A 660 2.84 33.19 11.24
C ARG A 660 2.83 33.86 9.86
N GLY A 661 2.88 33.09 8.77
CA GLY A 661 2.91 33.57 7.40
C GLY A 661 4.28 34.04 6.90
N ASN A 662 5.36 33.83 7.67
CA ASN A 662 6.70 34.18 7.22
C ASN A 662 7.14 33.23 6.10
N LYS A 663 7.88 33.77 5.12
CA LYS A 663 8.43 33.00 4.01
C LYS A 663 9.87 32.61 4.34
N LYS A 664 10.13 31.30 4.46
CA LYS A 664 11.51 30.80 4.54
C LYS A 664 11.85 30.04 3.26
N PRO A 665 12.91 30.40 2.51
CA PRO A 665 13.34 29.64 1.34
C PRO A 665 13.67 28.19 1.69
N VAL A 666 13.23 27.25 0.84
CA VAL A 666 13.47 25.80 0.98
C VAL A 666 14.19 25.24 -0.24
N GLY A 667 13.76 25.60 -1.45
CA GLY A 667 14.34 25.02 -2.66
C GLY A 667 13.94 25.70 -3.96
N ILE A 668 14.55 25.28 -5.06
CA ILE A 668 14.19 25.69 -6.42
C ILE A 668 13.53 24.49 -7.10
N ALA A 669 12.27 24.62 -7.51
CA ALA A 669 11.55 23.55 -8.19
C ALA A 669 12.08 23.39 -9.63
N PHE A 670 12.43 22.16 -10.04
CA PHE A 670 13.08 21.94 -11.34
C PHE A 670 12.57 20.71 -12.11
N ALA A 671 11.90 19.76 -11.46
CA ALA A 671 11.38 18.57 -12.12
C ALA A 671 10.04 18.14 -11.53
N PHE A 672 9.32 17.29 -12.27
CA PHE A 672 8.09 16.66 -11.78
C PHE A 672 8.02 15.20 -12.23
N GLY A 673 7.34 14.36 -11.43
CA GLY A 673 7.13 12.95 -11.68
C GLY A 673 5.80 12.66 -12.37
N LEU A 674 5.65 11.44 -12.90
CA LEU A 674 4.42 10.97 -13.56
C LEU A 674 3.20 10.95 -12.61
N ASN A 675 3.43 10.85 -11.30
CA ASN A 675 2.39 10.89 -10.28
C ASN A 675 1.97 12.33 -9.90
N GLY A 676 2.57 13.34 -10.53
CA GLY A 676 2.34 14.75 -10.24
C GLY A 676 3.19 15.33 -9.10
N ASP A 677 4.14 14.55 -8.57
CA ASP A 677 5.09 14.99 -7.54
C ASP A 677 6.05 16.01 -8.13
N THR A 678 6.46 17.00 -7.33
CA THR A 678 7.42 18.03 -7.72
C THR A 678 8.73 17.82 -6.98
N TYR A 679 9.83 18.01 -7.68
CA TYR A 679 11.17 17.92 -7.12
C TYR A 679 11.86 19.27 -7.11
N ALA A 680 12.44 19.61 -5.96
CA ALA A 680 13.17 20.84 -5.76
C ALA A 680 14.59 20.58 -5.25
N CYS A 681 15.57 21.31 -5.78
CA CYS A 681 16.92 21.27 -5.24
C CYS A 681 16.99 22.09 -3.96
N ARG A 682 17.88 21.70 -3.05
CA ARG A 682 18.03 22.29 -1.73
C ARG A 682 18.68 23.66 -1.79
N ILE A 683 17.97 24.70 -1.34
CA ILE A 683 18.43 26.09 -1.51
C ILE A 683 19.71 26.38 -0.73
N GLU A 684 19.92 25.73 0.41
CA GLU A 684 21.09 25.90 1.26
C GLU A 684 22.39 25.44 0.61
N TYR A 685 22.31 24.45 -0.29
CA TYR A 685 23.47 24.02 -1.09
C TYR A 685 23.74 25.00 -2.22
N VAL A 686 22.68 25.54 -2.86
CA VAL A 686 22.80 26.50 -3.96
C VAL A 686 23.44 27.81 -3.47
N THR A 687 22.93 28.39 -2.38
CA THR A 687 23.45 29.65 -1.84
C THR A 687 24.87 29.52 -1.32
N ARG A 688 25.25 28.36 -0.78
CA ARG A 688 26.63 28.06 -0.39
C ARG A 688 27.54 27.90 -1.59
N ALA A 689 27.11 27.17 -2.61
CA ALA A 689 27.92 26.92 -3.81
C ALA A 689 28.16 28.21 -4.61
N PHE A 690 27.15 29.08 -4.70
CA PHE A 690 27.22 30.31 -5.49
C PHE A 690 27.58 31.55 -4.65
N GLU A 691 27.77 31.38 -3.34
CA GLU A 691 28.13 32.45 -2.39
C GLU A 691 27.11 33.61 -2.44
N LEU A 692 25.84 33.30 -2.15
CA LEU A 692 24.69 34.22 -2.28
C LEU A 692 23.91 34.40 -0.98
N SER A 693 23.33 35.60 -0.80
CA SER A 693 22.26 35.88 0.17
C SER A 693 20.92 36.09 -0.54
N LEU A 694 19.82 35.64 0.07
CA LEU A 694 18.48 35.74 -0.52
C LEU A 694 17.66 36.89 0.07
N TYR A 695 16.80 37.48 -0.75
CA TYR A 695 16.00 38.66 -0.38
C TYR A 695 14.56 38.57 -0.89
N ASP A 696 13.65 39.25 -0.19
CA ASP A 696 12.30 39.54 -0.68
C ASP A 696 12.17 41.02 -1.07
N VAL A 697 11.23 41.31 -1.97
CA VAL A 697 10.90 42.69 -2.33
C VAL A 697 10.11 43.31 -1.18
N GLN A 698 10.59 44.43 -0.64
CA GLN A 698 9.81 45.21 0.30
C GLN A 698 8.64 45.85 -0.45
N GLU A 699 7.41 45.44 -0.15
CA GLU A 699 6.24 46.14 -0.68
C GLU A 699 6.28 47.59 -0.22
N PRO A 700 5.98 48.57 -1.10
CA PRO A 700 5.87 49.95 -0.66
C PRO A 700 4.82 50.00 0.44
N ILE A 701 5.23 50.45 1.62
CA ILE A 701 4.29 50.87 2.66
C ILE A 701 3.42 51.92 1.98
N ILE A 702 2.13 51.65 1.83
CA ILE A 702 1.17 52.64 1.36
C ILE A 702 1.08 53.69 2.48
N ASP A 703 1.97 54.69 2.42
CA ASP A 703 1.98 55.87 3.28
C ASP A 703 0.78 56.81 3.00
N GLU A 704 -0.14 56.43 2.09
CA GLU A 704 -1.39 57.17 1.87
C GLU A 704 -2.35 57.12 3.08
N LEU A 705 -2.24 56.13 3.97
CA LEU A 705 -3.06 56.09 5.19
C LEU A 705 -2.58 57.05 6.28
N SER A 706 -1.27 57.32 6.37
CA SER A 706 -0.71 58.30 7.31
C SER A 706 -1.08 59.73 6.89
N SER A 707 -1.04 60.02 5.59
CA SER A 707 -1.49 61.30 5.02
C SER A 707 -3.00 61.53 5.19
N LEU A 708 -3.83 60.48 5.07
CA LEU A 708 -5.28 60.60 5.30
C LEU A 708 -5.60 60.83 6.78
N LEU A 709 -4.88 60.18 7.70
CA LEU A 709 -5.08 60.33 9.15
C LEU A 709 -4.66 61.71 9.69
N GLU A 710 -3.65 62.35 9.10
CA GLU A 710 -3.29 63.74 9.42
C GLU A 710 -4.28 64.76 8.84
N SER A 711 -4.93 64.45 7.70
CA SER A 711 -5.97 65.32 7.13
C SER A 711 -7.31 65.27 7.88
N LEU A 712 -7.53 64.24 8.69
CA LEU A 712 -8.77 64.02 9.46
C LEU A 712 -8.70 64.52 10.91
N THR A 713 -7.56 65.10 11.35
CA THR A 713 -7.41 65.69 12.69
C THR A 713 -7.39 67.22 12.73
N ILE A 714 -7.68 67.93 11.63
CA ILE A 714 -7.85 69.40 11.64
C ILE A 714 -9.10 69.86 10.87
N LYS A 715 -10.28 69.70 11.51
CA LYS A 715 -11.33 70.71 11.77
C LYS A 715 -12.66 70.07 12.15
#